data_AF-A0A091A6T7-F1
#
_entry.id   AF-A0A091A6T7-F1
#
_cell.length_a   1.000
_cell.length_b   1.000
_cell.length_c   1.000
_cell.angle_alpha   90.00
_cell.angle_beta   90.00
_cell.angle_gamma   90.00
#
_symmetry.space_group_name_H-M   'P 1'
#
loop_
_entity.id
_entity.type
_entity.pdbx_description
1 polymer ?
#
loop_
_entity_poly.entity_id
_entity_poly.type
_entity_poly.pdbx_seq_one_letter_code
_entity_poly.pdbx_strand_id
1 'polypeptide(L)'
;MKLDNRKGLFAARIRGRSVIAGAGALLLLLTGWFGGGAFGAAPHAYAADSGKSGYTSDQLEAVDFLNEVRAKIGVQPVTLNREITQAAEAHVKYYNANKEGHPGLDAHSEKEGNEGFTGASVKERIRAAGWSSGSNGAAYGEVMHFKQNSSSSAIQGWLDSAYHRDIVLSPRYSEIGIGLVDGTAVVDMAGKGFASAISGGISVYPYDGQTEVPVGFYGNEIPNPLDQFGAEYSGYIVSATAATKITSYEAAIKDENGEEVAYFDELYSEKTLFLFPKKVLKGNHTYTVTLNYRTEASSGNQTQTWSFTTGKGSALIALKPEFREITLNEGGPYRSSFQAVLDDGRSEAVESGITFVSSDPKGLQISADGVLTGLKAGDYKIKATLDGNTTQLKVKVYPKWKTKTYSAAAANLPSDISGHPLQASLEWGLKGGMISPAKDGLLHPDETVSEAEFWTMLLKSYSVNIDAYQSAKATHWADGAYAIAKSRNYPLAGIANAAARSNPITRRQVAEIVAAADGVNAKGSNAITYVLAQDYVQGVTELSISGFESSKQLTRGEALQILQHLRQTLGELRGRPLNETPASSLPELPQRKLYAKPAELEDRSLYAEFREERKLIVEGKFKEFAGQSMVLKVQEKQGGISKHIEDVNVTFDNEGKFHVEAGPYTPDALNLYLYAPEITYFISVQYNTFVDNHYSE
;
A
#
# COMPACT_ATOMS: atom_id res chain seq x y z
N MET A 1 25.73 -61.50 19.16
CA MET A 1 25.96 -62.44 20.28
C MET A 1 25.29 -61.88 21.53
N LYS A 2 25.02 -62.72 22.53
CA LYS A 2 24.15 -62.49 23.70
C LYS A 2 24.50 -61.28 24.61
N LEU A 3 23.45 -60.78 25.28
CA LEU A 3 23.35 -60.33 26.69
C LEU A 3 23.85 -58.92 27.14
N ASP A 4 22.86 -58.08 27.48
CA ASP A 4 22.48 -57.71 28.88
C ASP A 4 23.08 -56.45 29.56
N ASN A 5 22.30 -55.95 30.55
CA ASN A 5 22.62 -55.02 31.65
C ASN A 5 22.72 -53.49 31.37
N ARG A 6 22.35 -52.59 32.31
CA ARG A 6 21.33 -52.60 33.40
C ARG A 6 21.23 -51.19 34.06
N LYS A 7 20.08 -50.88 34.68
CA LYS A 7 19.82 -49.84 35.74
C LYS A 7 19.81 -48.35 35.30
N GLY A 8 18.95 -47.49 35.86
CA GLY A 8 17.79 -47.76 36.74
C GLY A 8 17.24 -46.54 37.51
N LEU A 9 16.19 -46.80 38.34
CA LEU A 9 15.61 -45.95 39.41
C LEU A 9 14.85 -44.67 38.93
N PHE A 10 13.79 -44.17 39.58
CA PHE A 10 13.04 -44.56 40.80
C PHE A 10 11.56 -44.14 40.63
N ALA A 11 10.59 -44.95 41.06
CA ALA A 11 9.20 -44.50 41.31
C ALA A 11 8.47 -45.46 42.26
N ALA A 12 7.83 -44.93 43.31
CA ALA A 12 7.03 -45.70 44.26
C ALA A 12 5.78 -44.91 44.68
N ARG A 13 4.60 -45.54 44.62
CA ARG A 13 3.36 -45.01 45.22
C ARG A 13 2.39 -46.16 45.50
N ILE A 14 1.98 -46.32 46.76
CA ILE A 14 0.92 -47.27 47.15
C ILE A 14 -0.15 -46.54 48.00
N ARG A 15 -1.39 -46.99 47.78
CA ARG A 15 -2.72 -46.60 48.26
C ARG A 15 -2.87 -46.33 49.77
N GLY A 16 -3.92 -45.56 50.12
CA GLY A 16 -4.52 -45.56 51.46
C GLY A 16 -5.92 -44.91 51.52
N ARG A 17 -6.81 -45.48 52.34
CA ARG A 17 -8.18 -45.00 52.70
C ARG A 17 -8.36 -45.28 54.22
N SER A 18 -9.36 -44.81 54.97
CA SER A 18 -10.65 -44.18 54.63
C SER A 18 -11.23 -43.45 55.86
N VAL A 19 -12.19 -42.53 55.66
CA VAL A 19 -13.32 -42.23 56.57
C VAL A 19 -13.03 -41.55 57.94
N ILE A 20 -13.76 -40.47 58.24
CA ILE A 20 -14.70 -40.31 59.38
C ILE A 20 -15.58 -39.06 59.09
N ALA A 21 -16.78 -38.99 59.67
CA ALA A 21 -17.85 -38.04 59.32
C ALA A 21 -18.11 -36.99 60.42
N GLY A 22 -18.93 -35.96 60.12
CA GLY A 22 -19.71 -35.28 61.16
C GLY A 22 -20.12 -33.82 60.91
N ALA A 23 -21.42 -33.56 61.11
CA ALA A 23 -22.08 -32.25 61.24
C ALA A 23 -22.15 -31.34 60.00
N GLY A 24 -23.26 -30.60 59.88
CA GLY A 24 -23.49 -29.68 58.76
C GLY A 24 -24.25 -28.43 59.20
N ALA A 25 -24.43 -27.49 58.26
CA ALA A 25 -25.40 -26.41 58.39
C ALA A 25 -25.84 -25.90 57.01
N LEU A 26 -27.16 -25.73 56.88
CA LEU A 26 -27.86 -24.94 55.87
C LEU A 26 -27.19 -23.59 55.54
N LEU A 27 -27.15 -23.17 54.26
CA LEU A 27 -28.11 -22.17 53.73
C LEU A 27 -28.02 -21.95 52.20
N LEU A 28 -29.19 -21.98 51.56
CA LEU A 28 -29.63 -21.28 50.33
C LEU A 28 -28.62 -20.96 49.18
N LEU A 29 -28.75 -21.75 48.11
CA LEU A 29 -28.51 -21.30 46.73
C LEU A 29 -29.58 -20.27 46.29
N LEU A 30 -29.16 -19.21 45.61
CA LEU A 30 -30.03 -18.43 44.72
C LEU A 30 -29.39 -18.36 43.33
N THR A 31 -30.17 -18.73 42.32
CA THR A 31 -29.74 -18.93 40.93
C THR A 31 -29.68 -17.62 40.15
N GLY A 32 -28.51 -17.27 39.62
CA GLY A 32 -28.36 -16.21 38.61
C GLY A 32 -28.56 -16.77 37.20
N TRP A 33 -29.55 -16.27 36.48
CA TRP A 33 -29.92 -16.71 35.12
C TRP A 33 -29.14 -15.91 34.06
N PHE A 34 -28.86 -16.53 32.92
CA PHE A 34 -28.26 -15.89 31.75
C PHE A 34 -29.09 -14.70 31.22
N GLY A 35 -28.41 -13.62 30.86
CA GLY A 35 -28.96 -12.51 30.08
C GLY A 35 -27.85 -11.74 29.40
N GLY A 36 -27.62 -11.98 28.11
CA GLY A 36 -26.60 -11.26 27.34
C GLY A 36 -27.03 -9.83 27.05
N GLY A 37 -26.14 -8.87 27.30
CA GLY A 37 -26.29 -7.47 26.92
C GLY A 37 -25.23 -7.10 25.89
N ALA A 38 -25.65 -6.67 24.70
CA ALA A 38 -24.75 -6.06 23.73
C ALA A 38 -24.29 -4.69 24.23
N PHE A 39 -22.99 -4.41 24.16
CA PHE A 39 -22.45 -3.07 24.43
C PHE A 39 -22.79 -2.13 23.27
N GLY A 40 -24.02 -1.62 23.26
CA GLY A 40 -24.35 -0.41 22.53
C GLY A 40 -23.83 0.79 23.30
N ALA A 41 -22.86 1.51 22.73
CA ALA A 41 -22.38 2.76 23.30
C ALA A 41 -23.52 3.80 23.29
N ALA A 42 -24.01 4.16 24.49
CA ALA A 42 -24.90 5.30 24.65
C ALA A 42 -24.07 6.59 24.70
N PRO A 43 -24.49 7.68 24.04
CA PRO A 43 -23.78 8.95 24.13
C PRO A 43 -24.02 9.57 25.51
N HIS A 44 -23.01 9.46 26.38
CA HIS A 44 -22.99 10.22 27.63
C HIS A 44 -22.66 11.68 27.32
N ALA A 45 -23.70 12.52 27.33
CA ALA A 45 -23.51 13.97 27.35
C ALA A 45 -22.83 14.35 28.67
N TYR A 46 -21.54 14.70 28.61
CA TYR A 46 -20.79 15.16 29.77
C TYR A 46 -21.29 16.54 30.20
N ALA A 47 -22.07 16.57 31.28
CA ALA A 47 -22.39 17.81 31.98
C ALA A 47 -21.15 18.30 32.72
N ALA A 48 -20.88 19.60 32.67
CA ALA A 48 -19.75 20.20 33.37
C ALA A 48 -19.97 20.17 34.89
N ASP A 49 -19.34 19.23 35.59
CA ASP A 49 -19.31 19.22 37.06
C ASP A 49 -18.21 20.16 37.57
N SER A 50 -18.61 21.16 38.34
CA SER A 50 -17.74 22.23 38.85
C SER A 50 -17.13 21.85 40.20
N GLY A 51 -16.34 20.78 40.20
CA GLY A 51 -15.76 20.16 41.40
C GLY A 51 -14.45 20.77 41.90
N LYS A 52 -14.51 21.91 42.61
CA LYS A 52 -13.47 22.47 43.52
C LYS A 52 -12.04 22.76 43.01
N SER A 53 -11.57 22.23 41.89
CA SER A 53 -10.21 22.46 41.34
C SER A 53 -10.17 23.51 40.23
N GLY A 54 -11.30 23.74 39.54
CA GLY A 54 -11.37 24.58 38.33
C GLY A 54 -11.09 23.84 37.03
N TYR A 55 -10.87 22.52 37.08
CA TYR A 55 -10.72 21.63 35.92
C TYR A 55 -11.89 20.64 35.81
N THR A 56 -12.10 20.07 34.63
CA THR A 56 -13.11 19.01 34.39
C THR A 56 -12.59 17.64 34.85
N SER A 57 -13.50 16.66 35.00
CA SER A 57 -13.10 15.27 35.29
C SER A 57 -12.24 14.68 34.16
N ASP A 58 -12.60 14.93 32.90
CA ASP A 58 -11.85 14.51 31.71
C ASP A 58 -10.41 15.05 31.70
N GLN A 59 -10.19 16.32 32.07
CA GLN A 59 -8.86 16.90 32.22
C GLN A 59 -8.05 16.23 33.34
N LEU A 60 -8.69 15.94 34.49
CA LEU A 60 -8.06 15.29 35.64
C LEU A 60 -7.68 13.83 35.34
N GLU A 61 -8.62 13.05 34.77
CA GLU A 61 -8.39 11.66 34.35
C GLU A 61 -7.26 11.57 33.31
N ALA A 62 -7.19 12.51 32.38
CA ALA A 62 -6.15 12.56 31.35
C ALA A 62 -4.76 12.89 31.91
N VAL A 63 -4.63 13.86 32.83
CA VAL A 63 -3.33 14.17 33.44
C VAL A 63 -2.86 13.08 34.39
N ASP A 64 -3.78 12.43 35.12
CA ASP A 64 -3.46 11.31 36.01
C ASP A 64 -2.96 10.11 35.18
N PHE A 65 -3.66 9.75 34.09
CA PHE A 65 -3.22 8.71 33.15
C PHE A 65 -1.82 9.01 32.56
N LEU A 66 -1.58 10.23 32.08
CA LEU A 66 -0.26 10.62 31.58
C LEU A 66 0.82 10.54 32.68
N ASN A 67 0.50 10.94 33.90
CA ASN A 67 1.44 10.89 35.03
C ASN A 67 1.76 9.45 35.47
N GLU A 68 0.81 8.51 35.40
CA GLU A 68 1.09 7.09 35.58
C GLU A 68 2.10 6.56 34.55
N VAL A 69 1.95 6.95 33.28
CA VAL A 69 2.90 6.58 32.21
C VAL A 69 4.26 7.22 32.47
N ARG A 70 4.31 8.54 32.73
CA ARG A 70 5.56 9.28 33.00
C ARG A 70 6.32 8.70 34.20
N ALA A 71 5.63 8.31 35.27
CA ALA A 71 6.23 7.65 36.42
C ALA A 71 6.87 6.29 36.06
N LYS A 72 6.18 5.45 35.27
CA LYS A 72 6.68 4.13 34.85
C LYS A 72 7.92 4.21 33.95
N ILE A 73 8.07 5.29 33.18
CA ILE A 73 9.24 5.53 32.31
C ILE A 73 10.34 6.40 32.95
N GLY A 74 10.23 6.72 34.24
CA GLY A 74 11.24 7.48 34.98
C GLY A 74 11.29 8.98 34.69
N VAL A 75 10.21 9.57 34.17
CA VAL A 75 10.08 11.00 33.86
C VAL A 75 9.18 11.68 34.91
N GLN A 76 9.50 12.92 35.31
CA GLN A 76 8.71 13.63 36.33
C GLN A 76 7.26 13.89 35.86
N PRO A 77 6.28 13.85 36.79
CA PRO A 77 4.90 14.20 36.46
C PRO A 77 4.74 15.66 36.04
N VAL A 78 3.68 15.95 35.30
CA VAL A 78 3.22 17.29 34.94
C VAL A 78 2.00 17.68 35.77
N THR A 79 1.84 18.97 36.05
CA THR A 79 0.69 19.52 36.79
C THR A 79 -0.22 20.31 35.85
N LEU A 80 -1.54 20.11 35.92
CA LEU A 80 -2.50 20.96 35.20
C LEU A 80 -2.33 22.43 35.63
N ASN A 81 -2.13 23.30 34.65
CA ASN A 81 -2.01 24.73 34.82
C ASN A 81 -3.18 25.45 34.14
N ARG A 82 -3.81 26.39 34.86
CA ARG A 82 -5.04 27.04 34.43
C ARG A 82 -4.85 27.91 33.19
N GLU A 83 -3.78 28.69 33.16
CA GLU A 83 -3.45 29.59 32.07
C GLU A 83 -3.13 28.79 30.78
N ILE A 84 -2.40 27.67 30.91
CA ILE A 84 -2.12 26.77 29.78
C ILE A 84 -3.41 26.06 29.31
N THR A 85 -4.27 25.58 30.21
CA THR A 85 -5.57 24.98 29.83
C THR A 85 -6.44 26.00 29.09
N GLN A 86 -6.45 27.27 29.50
CA GLN A 86 -7.18 28.33 28.80
C GLN A 86 -6.62 28.58 27.40
N ALA A 87 -5.30 28.52 27.20
CA ALA A 87 -4.68 28.61 25.87
C ALA A 87 -5.09 27.43 24.97
N ALA A 88 -4.98 26.18 25.47
CA ALA A 88 -5.38 24.99 24.72
C ALA A 88 -6.87 25.02 24.35
N GLU A 89 -7.76 25.33 25.29
CA GLU A 89 -9.21 25.44 25.04
C GLU A 89 -9.57 26.57 24.06
N ALA A 90 -8.82 27.68 24.05
CA ALA A 90 -9.00 28.75 23.07
C ALA A 90 -8.53 28.29 21.69
N HIS A 91 -7.37 27.63 21.61
CA HIS A 91 -6.80 27.16 20.35
C HIS A 91 -7.67 26.09 19.67
N VAL A 92 -8.26 25.15 20.42
CA VAL A 92 -9.23 24.19 19.86
C VAL A 92 -10.41 24.94 19.21
N LYS A 93 -10.95 25.97 19.87
CA LYS A 93 -12.09 26.76 19.36
C LYS A 93 -11.69 27.55 18.12
N TYR A 94 -10.51 28.17 18.11
CA TYR A 94 -9.93 28.81 16.94
C TYR A 94 -9.82 27.83 15.76
N TYR A 95 -9.19 26.67 15.97
CA TYR A 95 -9.02 25.67 14.92
C TYR A 95 -10.37 25.19 14.38
N ASN A 96 -11.31 24.81 15.26
CA ASN A 96 -12.62 24.31 14.86
C ASN A 96 -13.42 25.32 14.01
N ALA A 97 -13.23 26.63 14.24
CA ALA A 97 -13.85 27.72 13.48
C ALA A 97 -13.13 28.02 12.14
N ASN A 98 -11.81 27.81 12.04
CA ASN A 98 -10.98 28.25 10.90
C ASN A 98 -10.38 27.10 10.05
N LYS A 99 -10.64 25.83 10.41
CA LYS A 99 -10.02 24.61 9.84
C LYS A 99 -10.00 24.45 8.32
N GLU A 100 -10.93 25.07 7.58
CA GLU A 100 -10.97 24.94 6.10
C GLU A 100 -9.70 25.48 5.41
N GLY A 101 -8.96 26.38 6.08
CA GLY A 101 -7.69 26.93 5.59
C GLY A 101 -6.42 26.43 6.32
N HIS A 102 -6.53 25.45 7.23
CA HIS A 102 -5.42 25.00 8.10
C HIS A 102 -5.24 23.47 8.15
N PRO A 103 -5.04 22.76 7.01
CA PRO A 103 -4.77 21.32 7.02
C PRO A 103 -3.32 21.00 7.45
N GLY A 104 -3.11 19.80 8.01
CA GLY A 104 -1.76 19.29 8.31
C GLY A 104 -1.05 20.08 9.42
N LEU A 105 0.24 20.39 9.23
CA LEU A 105 1.07 21.05 10.25
C LEU A 105 0.62 22.48 10.58
N ASP A 106 -0.09 23.16 9.66
CA ASP A 106 -0.61 24.51 9.88
C ASP A 106 -1.71 24.57 10.95
N ALA A 107 -2.25 23.42 11.37
CA ALA A 107 -3.22 23.29 12.45
C ALA A 107 -2.74 23.87 13.79
N HIS A 108 -1.42 23.80 14.06
CA HIS A 108 -0.77 24.31 15.27
C HIS A 108 -0.65 25.85 15.32
N SER A 109 -0.98 26.52 14.21
CA SER A 109 -0.79 27.97 14.03
C SER A 109 -2.11 28.73 14.05
N GLU A 110 -2.08 29.96 14.56
CA GLU A 110 -3.18 30.91 14.40
C GLU A 110 -2.78 32.05 13.47
N LYS A 111 -3.75 32.60 12.75
CA LYS A 111 -3.55 33.70 11.83
C LYS A 111 -4.19 34.97 12.36
N GLU A 112 -3.40 36.03 12.48
CA GLU A 112 -3.91 37.32 12.97
C GLU A 112 -5.05 37.83 12.08
N GLY A 113 -6.14 38.30 12.71
CA GLY A 113 -7.35 38.77 12.02
C GLY A 113 -8.46 37.72 11.86
N ASN A 114 -8.18 36.43 12.06
CA ASN A 114 -9.20 35.38 12.09
C ASN A 114 -9.98 35.37 13.41
N GLU A 115 -11.20 34.82 13.40
CA GLU A 115 -12.04 34.74 14.60
C GLU A 115 -11.40 33.83 15.66
N GLY A 116 -11.36 34.32 16.91
CA GLY A 116 -10.81 33.60 18.05
C GLY A 116 -9.29 33.69 18.22
N PHE A 117 -8.58 34.48 17.40
CA PHE A 117 -7.13 34.63 17.49
C PHE A 117 -6.65 35.07 18.89
N THR A 118 -5.68 34.34 19.44
CA THR A 118 -5.01 34.57 20.72
C THR A 118 -3.49 34.63 20.61
N GLY A 119 -2.89 33.99 19.59
CA GLY A 119 -1.46 34.05 19.30
C GLY A 119 -1.03 33.06 18.23
N ALA A 120 -0.13 33.48 17.32
CA ALA A 120 0.22 32.70 16.15
C ALA A 120 0.92 31.38 16.48
N SER A 121 1.64 31.31 17.60
CA SER A 121 2.29 30.09 18.12
C SER A 121 1.82 29.73 19.53
N VAL A 122 1.90 28.44 19.90
CA VAL A 122 1.62 27.95 21.28
C VAL A 122 2.28 28.80 22.38
N LYS A 123 3.53 29.21 22.16
CA LYS A 123 4.28 30.09 23.07
C LYS A 123 3.59 31.44 23.28
N GLU A 124 3.00 32.03 22.24
CA GLU A 124 2.28 33.29 22.31
C GLU A 124 0.92 33.10 22.97
N ARG A 125 0.16 32.06 22.61
CA ARG A 125 -1.14 31.72 23.22
C ARG A 125 -1.03 31.51 24.74
N ILE A 126 -0.08 30.68 25.18
CA ILE A 126 0.20 30.41 26.60
C ILE A 126 0.58 31.71 27.35
N ARG A 127 1.34 32.61 26.72
CA ARG A 127 1.69 33.92 27.31
C ARG A 127 0.52 34.89 27.35
N ALA A 128 -0.32 34.91 26.31
CA ALA A 128 -1.52 35.73 26.26
C ALA A 128 -2.54 35.32 27.32
N ALA A 129 -2.62 34.02 27.64
CA ALA A 129 -3.40 33.50 28.76
C ALA A 129 -2.81 33.81 30.15
N GLY A 130 -1.64 34.47 30.23
CA GLY A 130 -1.05 34.96 31.48
C GLY A 130 0.05 34.07 32.09
N TRP A 131 0.40 32.95 31.46
CA TRP A 131 1.50 32.11 31.95
C TRP A 131 2.86 32.81 31.79
N SER A 132 3.65 32.83 32.86
CA SER A 132 4.97 33.48 32.88
C SER A 132 6.11 32.46 32.90
N SER A 133 7.09 32.66 32.01
CA SER A 133 8.36 31.93 32.02
C SER A 133 9.19 32.34 33.23
N GLY A 134 9.79 31.36 33.92
CA GLY A 134 10.76 31.64 34.98
C GLY A 134 12.05 32.30 34.48
N SER A 135 12.90 32.74 35.42
CA SER A 135 14.20 33.38 35.12
C SER A 135 15.14 32.54 34.25
N ASN A 136 14.96 31.23 34.24
CA ASN A 136 15.87 30.25 33.62
C ASN A 136 15.38 29.81 32.23
N GLY A 137 14.52 30.59 31.59
CA GLY A 137 13.90 30.26 30.30
C GLY A 137 12.65 29.39 30.43
N ALA A 138 12.16 28.93 29.28
CA ALA A 138 10.99 28.06 29.21
C ALA A 138 11.07 27.09 28.01
N ALA A 139 10.47 25.92 28.18
CA ALA A 139 10.13 25.01 27.09
C ALA A 139 8.63 25.11 26.79
N TYR A 140 8.26 24.91 25.53
CA TYR A 140 6.88 24.87 25.03
C TYR A 140 6.75 23.70 24.04
N GLY A 141 5.61 23.03 24.02
CA GLY A 141 5.25 22.02 23.04
C GLY A 141 3.73 21.94 22.92
N GLU A 142 3.24 21.46 21.79
CA GLU A 142 1.82 21.26 21.52
C GLU A 142 1.64 19.96 20.74
N VAL A 143 0.52 19.27 20.98
CA VAL A 143 0.07 18.13 20.19
C VAL A 143 -1.44 18.21 19.96
N MET A 144 -1.91 17.77 18.79
CA MET A 144 -3.33 17.83 18.40
C MET A 144 -3.85 16.45 18.00
N HIS A 145 -5.11 16.15 18.28
CA HIS A 145 -5.75 14.91 17.84
C HIS A 145 -7.22 15.13 17.53
N PHE A 146 -7.69 14.59 16.40
CA PHE A 146 -9.07 14.75 15.96
C PHE A 146 -9.92 13.51 16.24
N LYS A 147 -11.25 13.68 16.19
CA LYS A 147 -12.29 12.65 16.39
C LYS A 147 -12.20 11.93 17.75
N GLN A 148 -11.83 12.66 18.81
CA GLN A 148 -11.65 12.12 20.15
C GLN A 148 -12.91 12.24 21.03
N ASN A 149 -13.16 11.22 21.86
CA ASN A 149 -14.30 11.20 22.79
C ASN A 149 -13.91 11.60 24.23
N SER A 150 -12.62 11.59 24.56
CA SER A 150 -12.05 12.01 25.84
C SER A 150 -10.59 12.45 25.66
N SER A 151 -10.09 13.24 26.59
CA SER A 151 -8.69 13.67 26.60
C SER A 151 -7.74 12.51 26.90
N SER A 152 -8.15 11.53 27.70
CA SER A 152 -7.37 10.31 27.94
C SER A 152 -7.19 9.47 26.66
N SER A 153 -8.21 9.38 25.80
CA SER A 153 -8.08 8.74 24.48
C SER A 153 -7.14 9.51 23.56
N ALA A 154 -7.17 10.85 23.59
CA ALA A 154 -6.23 11.68 22.82
C ALA A 154 -4.78 11.44 23.28
N ILE A 155 -4.54 11.37 24.60
CA ILE A 155 -3.22 11.07 25.16
C ILE A 155 -2.74 9.68 24.75
N GLN A 156 -3.60 8.65 24.80
CA GLN A 156 -3.23 7.32 24.30
C GLN A 156 -2.88 7.37 22.80
N GLY A 157 -3.66 8.09 21.99
CA GLY A 157 -3.36 8.27 20.55
C GLY A 157 -2.00 8.91 20.28
N TRP A 158 -1.61 9.94 21.03
CA TRP A 158 -0.26 10.53 20.93
C TRP A 158 0.82 9.56 21.43
N LEU A 159 0.57 8.81 22.50
CA LEU A 159 1.49 7.75 22.97
C LEU A 159 1.63 6.60 21.96
N ASP A 160 0.64 6.35 21.11
CA ASP A 160 0.69 5.33 20.05
C ASP A 160 1.41 5.79 18.77
N SER A 161 1.88 7.04 18.71
CA SER A 161 2.64 7.64 17.61
C SER A 161 4.14 7.85 17.97
N ALA A 162 4.97 8.33 17.04
CA ALA A 162 6.39 8.56 17.27
C ALA A 162 6.67 9.99 17.76
N TYR A 163 6.41 10.98 16.91
CA TYR A 163 6.82 12.36 17.15
C TYR A 163 5.98 13.05 18.24
N HIS A 164 4.66 12.81 18.30
CA HIS A 164 3.86 13.34 19.42
C HIS A 164 4.25 12.68 20.76
N ARG A 165 4.65 11.41 20.76
CA ARG A 165 5.15 10.71 21.97
C ARG A 165 6.41 11.37 22.51
N ASP A 166 7.37 11.75 21.66
CA ASP A 166 8.59 12.48 22.06
C ASP A 166 8.25 13.81 22.77
N ILE A 167 7.21 14.51 22.30
CA ILE A 167 6.70 15.74 22.91
C ILE A 167 6.02 15.43 24.26
N VAL A 168 4.99 14.56 24.27
CA VAL A 168 4.16 14.27 25.45
C VAL A 168 4.96 13.65 26.61
N LEU A 169 5.94 12.81 26.29
CA LEU A 169 6.83 12.17 27.29
C LEU A 169 8.10 12.99 27.59
N SER A 170 8.27 14.17 26.97
CA SER A 170 9.50 14.95 27.15
C SER A 170 9.75 15.32 28.62
N PRO A 171 10.98 15.17 29.15
CA PRO A 171 11.36 15.63 30.48
C PRO A 171 11.56 17.15 30.53
N ARG A 172 11.31 17.88 29.44
CA ARG A 172 11.39 19.35 29.40
C ARG A 172 10.18 20.05 30.02
N TYR A 173 9.06 19.33 30.19
CA TYR A 173 7.80 19.88 30.65
C TYR A 173 7.50 19.51 32.11
N SER A 174 6.83 20.43 32.80
CA SER A 174 6.41 20.31 34.21
C SER A 174 4.96 20.75 34.42
N GLU A 175 4.39 21.48 33.47
CA GLU A 175 3.01 21.98 33.46
C GLU A 175 2.34 21.58 32.14
N ILE A 176 1.04 21.29 32.20
CA ILE A 176 0.20 20.87 31.07
C ILE A 176 -1.11 21.65 31.07
N GLY A 177 -1.67 21.92 29.89
CA GLY A 177 -3.05 22.33 29.70
C GLY A 177 -3.73 21.47 28.64
N ILE A 178 -5.03 21.23 28.81
CA ILE A 178 -5.77 20.24 28.03
C ILE A 178 -7.09 20.86 27.55
N GLY A 179 -7.29 20.95 26.24
CA GLY A 179 -8.54 21.39 25.63
C GLY A 179 -9.16 20.28 24.78
N LEU A 180 -10.46 20.04 24.94
CA LEU A 180 -11.24 19.14 24.08
C LEU A 180 -12.59 19.79 23.74
N VAL A 181 -12.83 20.07 22.45
CA VAL A 181 -14.08 20.66 21.96
C VAL A 181 -14.45 20.03 20.61
N ASP A 182 -15.69 19.57 20.49
CA ASP A 182 -16.27 18.96 19.27
C ASP A 182 -15.40 17.85 18.64
N GLY A 183 -14.71 17.10 19.48
CA GLY A 183 -13.83 16.00 19.08
C GLY A 183 -12.43 16.39 18.64
N THR A 184 -12.06 17.68 18.69
CA THR A 184 -10.67 18.14 18.54
C THR A 184 -10.04 18.29 19.93
N ALA A 185 -8.97 17.55 20.18
CA ALA A 185 -8.14 17.64 21.37
C ALA A 185 -6.84 18.41 21.08
N VAL A 186 -6.45 19.30 22.00
CA VAL A 186 -5.14 19.97 22.07
C VAL A 186 -4.55 19.72 23.44
N VAL A 187 -3.28 19.35 23.48
CA VAL A 187 -2.47 19.41 24.72
C VAL A 187 -1.31 20.37 24.52
N ASP A 188 -1.32 21.40 25.36
CA ASP A 188 -0.25 22.38 25.49
C ASP A 188 0.66 22.01 26.67
N MET A 189 1.97 22.03 26.44
CA MET A 189 2.98 21.63 27.41
C MET A 189 3.95 22.78 27.69
N ALA A 190 4.27 23.04 28.97
CA ALA A 190 5.27 24.03 29.34
C ALA A 190 6.20 23.57 30.47
N GLY A 191 7.35 24.22 30.57
CA GLY A 191 8.31 24.00 31.66
C GLY A 191 9.05 25.28 32.03
N LYS A 192 9.25 25.52 33.34
CA LYS A 192 10.00 26.67 33.87
C LYS A 192 11.48 26.31 34.04
N GLY A 193 12.25 26.44 32.97
CA GLY A 193 13.65 26.02 32.87
C GLY A 193 13.90 25.08 31.69
N PHE A 194 15.12 24.55 31.60
CA PHE A 194 15.52 23.59 30.56
C PHE A 194 15.83 22.22 31.18
N ALA A 195 15.20 21.17 30.63
CA ALA A 195 15.50 19.73 30.82
C ALA A 195 15.62 19.25 32.28
N SER A 196 14.59 18.55 32.77
CA SER A 196 14.70 17.72 33.97
C SER A 196 15.46 16.41 33.67
N ALA A 197 15.97 15.76 34.72
CA ALA A 197 16.67 14.48 34.60
C ALA A 197 15.69 13.33 34.34
N ILE A 198 16.03 12.44 33.41
CA ILE A 198 15.38 11.13 33.27
C ILE A 198 15.99 10.21 34.34
N SER A 199 15.16 9.59 35.19
CA SER A 199 15.60 8.60 36.17
C SER A 199 16.25 7.41 35.47
N GLY A 200 17.45 7.00 35.92
CA GLY A 200 18.24 5.97 35.23
C GLY A 200 18.91 6.42 33.92
N GLY A 201 18.70 7.66 33.47
CA GLY A 201 19.37 8.25 32.29
C GLY A 201 18.75 7.91 30.93
N ILE A 202 17.85 6.93 30.87
CA ILE A 202 17.09 6.53 29.68
C ILE A 202 15.63 6.22 30.04
N SER A 203 14.72 6.59 29.16
CA SER A 203 13.28 6.37 29.24
C SER A 203 12.88 5.47 28.07
N VAL A 204 12.00 4.48 28.30
CA VAL A 204 11.57 3.53 27.25
C VAL A 204 10.06 3.43 27.17
N TYR A 205 9.52 3.29 25.97
CA TYR A 205 8.09 3.09 25.72
C TYR A 205 7.87 2.10 24.56
N PRO A 206 6.97 1.08 24.64
CA PRO A 206 6.20 0.66 25.81
C PRO A 206 7.07 0.49 27.06
N TYR A 207 6.52 0.83 28.23
CA TYR A 207 7.26 0.73 29.49
C TYR A 207 7.47 -0.74 29.89
N ASP A 208 8.45 -1.02 30.75
CA ASP A 208 8.74 -2.39 31.17
C ASP A 208 7.53 -3.06 31.85
N GLY A 209 7.12 -4.21 31.34
CA GLY A 209 5.91 -4.92 31.76
C GLY A 209 4.59 -4.31 31.28
N GLN A 210 4.58 -3.39 30.31
CA GLN A 210 3.33 -2.85 29.76
C GLN A 210 2.52 -3.96 29.06
N THR A 211 1.23 -4.08 29.42
CA THR A 211 0.27 -5.00 28.80
C THR A 211 -0.73 -4.25 27.92
N GLU A 212 -1.49 -4.97 27.10
CA GLU A 212 -2.48 -4.41 26.16
C GLU A 212 -1.89 -3.39 25.17
N VAL A 213 -0.60 -3.52 24.84
CA VAL A 213 0.04 -2.69 23.80
C VAL A 213 -0.60 -3.01 22.45
N PRO A 214 -0.98 -2.02 21.62
CA PRO A 214 -1.46 -2.27 20.27
C PRO A 214 -0.44 -3.07 19.44
N VAL A 215 -0.89 -3.77 18.40
CA VAL A 215 -0.01 -4.66 17.62
C VAL A 215 0.77 -3.95 16.50
N GLY A 216 0.33 -2.78 16.07
CA GLY A 216 0.85 -2.11 14.88
C GLY A 216 0.69 -0.60 14.91
N PHE A 217 1.46 0.07 14.06
CA PHE A 217 1.32 1.49 13.73
C PHE A 217 1.08 1.63 12.22
N TYR A 218 0.09 2.45 11.87
CA TYR A 218 -0.53 2.49 10.53
C TYR A 218 -0.45 3.88 9.88
N GLY A 219 0.66 4.59 10.09
CA GLY A 219 0.91 5.91 9.49
C GLY A 219 -0.01 7.04 9.98
N ASN A 220 -0.68 6.87 11.13
CA ASN A 220 -1.60 7.87 11.70
C ASN A 220 -0.86 9.02 12.40
N GLU A 221 0.10 9.64 11.73
CA GLU A 221 0.89 10.78 12.22
C GLU A 221 1.28 11.70 11.05
N ILE A 222 1.44 13.00 11.31
CA ILE A 222 1.87 13.99 10.32
C ILE A 222 3.05 14.79 10.91
N PRO A 223 4.27 14.70 10.33
CA PRO A 223 4.66 13.81 9.23
C PRO A 223 4.60 12.33 9.62
N ASN A 224 4.38 11.44 8.64
CA ASN A 224 4.37 9.99 8.90
C ASN A 224 5.82 9.47 8.98
N PRO A 225 6.26 8.88 10.11
CA PRO A 225 7.61 8.34 10.23
C PRO A 225 7.90 7.17 9.29
N LEU A 226 6.89 6.49 8.74
CA LEU A 226 7.10 5.33 7.85
C LEU A 226 7.40 5.70 6.39
N ASP A 227 7.10 6.93 5.96
CA ASP A 227 7.29 7.39 4.58
C ASP A 227 8.76 7.24 4.13
N GLN A 228 9.70 7.50 5.04
CA GLN A 228 11.15 7.38 4.78
C GLN A 228 11.60 5.94 4.45
N PHE A 229 10.82 4.93 4.87
CA PHE A 229 11.08 3.51 4.61
C PHE A 229 10.26 2.94 3.44
N GLY A 230 9.35 3.74 2.86
CA GLY A 230 8.39 3.27 1.86
C GLY A 230 7.42 2.22 2.40
N ALA A 231 7.07 2.28 3.69
CA ALA A 231 6.19 1.32 4.36
C ALA A 231 4.84 1.96 4.71
N GLU A 232 3.74 1.28 4.40
CA GLU A 232 2.38 1.74 4.76
C GLU A 232 2.07 1.51 6.25
N TYR A 233 2.68 0.49 6.85
CA TYR A 233 2.47 0.10 8.25
C TYR A 233 3.69 -0.59 8.84
N SER A 234 3.71 -0.67 10.17
CA SER A 234 4.71 -1.38 10.96
C SER A 234 4.04 -2.11 12.13
N GLY A 235 4.78 -2.95 12.85
CA GLY A 235 4.43 -3.32 14.21
C GLY A 235 4.50 -2.11 15.14
N TYR A 236 4.06 -2.28 16.38
CA TYR A 236 3.95 -1.15 17.31
C TYR A 236 5.29 -0.45 17.54
N ILE A 237 5.28 0.90 17.55
CA ILE A 237 6.48 1.72 17.68
C ILE A 237 7.08 1.52 19.07
N VAL A 238 8.32 1.07 19.12
CA VAL A 238 9.14 1.07 20.33
C VAL A 238 10.03 2.31 20.30
N SER A 239 10.21 2.98 21.43
CA SER A 239 11.02 4.20 21.56
C SER A 239 11.89 4.18 22.80
N ALA A 240 13.12 4.68 22.70
CA ALA A 240 14.05 4.85 23.80
C ALA A 240 14.70 6.25 23.77
N THR A 241 14.40 7.09 24.78
CA THR A 241 14.85 8.48 24.89
C THR A 241 15.93 8.62 25.96
N ALA A 242 17.12 9.05 25.57
CA ALA A 242 18.22 9.31 26.50
C ALA A 242 18.25 10.77 26.98
N ALA A 243 18.74 10.99 28.21
CA ALA A 243 18.84 12.35 28.77
C ALA A 243 19.81 13.27 27.96
N THR A 244 20.86 12.69 27.40
CA THR A 244 21.86 13.35 26.53
C THR A 244 21.95 12.63 25.18
N LYS A 245 22.63 13.25 24.22
CA LYS A 245 22.75 12.75 22.84
C LYS A 245 23.20 11.28 22.81
N ILE A 246 22.50 10.45 22.04
CA ILE A 246 22.93 9.07 21.75
C ILE A 246 24.06 9.13 20.71
N THR A 247 25.19 8.49 21.01
CA THR A 247 26.38 8.53 20.15
C THR A 247 26.64 7.22 19.41
N SER A 248 26.07 6.12 19.88
CA SER A 248 26.00 4.82 19.18
C SER A 248 24.91 3.96 19.82
N TYR A 249 24.24 3.14 19.03
CA TYR A 249 23.26 2.16 19.51
C TYR A 249 23.29 0.86 18.70
N GLU A 250 22.79 -0.21 19.31
CA GLU A 250 22.51 -1.50 18.70
C GLU A 250 21.30 -2.10 19.45
N ALA A 251 20.23 -2.44 18.74
CA ALA A 251 19.00 -2.94 19.33
C ALA A 251 18.63 -4.35 18.82
N ALA A 252 17.91 -5.11 19.65
CA ALA A 252 17.30 -6.37 19.27
C ALA A 252 15.90 -6.45 19.87
N ILE A 253 14.93 -6.94 19.08
CA ILE A 253 13.57 -7.25 19.52
C ILE A 253 13.38 -8.75 19.32
N LYS A 254 12.91 -9.46 20.36
CA LYS A 254 12.63 -10.91 20.31
C LYS A 254 11.24 -11.22 20.86
N ASP A 255 10.55 -12.20 20.27
CA ASP A 255 9.31 -12.73 20.83
C ASP A 255 9.57 -13.68 22.03
N GLU A 256 8.52 -14.18 22.68
CA GLU A 256 8.67 -15.04 23.87
C GLU A 256 9.28 -16.43 23.56
N ASN A 257 9.44 -16.79 22.28
CA ASN A 257 10.13 -18.00 21.83
C ASN A 257 11.62 -17.73 21.52
N GLY A 258 12.04 -16.46 21.56
CA GLY A 258 13.39 -16.01 21.20
C GLY A 258 13.60 -15.76 19.71
N GLU A 259 12.54 -15.76 18.90
CA GLU A 259 12.59 -15.42 17.47
C GLU A 259 12.85 -13.92 17.29
N GLU A 260 13.75 -13.54 16.39
CA GLU A 260 14.10 -12.13 16.14
C GLU A 260 13.06 -11.43 15.28
N VAL A 261 12.61 -10.26 15.75
CA VAL A 261 11.68 -9.38 15.04
C VAL A 261 12.49 -8.31 14.31
N ALA A 262 12.55 -8.40 12.99
CA ALA A 262 13.20 -7.39 12.15
C ALA A 262 12.47 -6.04 12.28
N TYR A 263 13.22 -4.94 12.31
CA TYR A 263 12.71 -3.57 12.43
C TYR A 263 13.38 -2.61 11.43
N PHE A 264 12.78 -1.44 11.22
CA PHE A 264 13.45 -0.21 10.78
C PHE A 264 13.74 0.66 12.01
N ASP A 265 14.70 1.57 11.94
CA ASP A 265 15.07 2.45 13.05
C ASP A 265 15.29 3.90 12.61
N GLU A 266 15.03 4.83 13.53
CA GLU A 266 15.26 6.26 13.36
C GLU A 266 15.84 6.85 14.66
N LEU A 267 16.98 7.53 14.59
CA LEU A 267 17.50 8.34 15.69
C LEU A 267 16.99 9.79 15.57
N TYR A 268 15.80 10.04 16.11
CA TYR A 268 15.16 11.35 16.14
C TYR A 268 15.76 12.26 17.21
N SER A 269 15.81 13.57 16.92
CA SER A 269 16.33 14.65 17.79
C SER A 269 17.73 14.41 18.40
N GLU A 270 18.50 13.48 17.83
CA GLU A 270 19.76 12.93 18.38
C GLU A 270 19.64 12.25 19.77
N LYS A 271 18.43 12.06 20.30
CA LYS A 271 18.17 11.59 21.67
C LYS A 271 17.14 10.48 21.78
N THR A 272 16.21 10.38 20.84
CA THR A 272 15.13 9.39 20.86
C THR A 272 15.32 8.41 19.71
N LEU A 273 15.65 7.16 20.05
CA LEU A 273 15.69 6.06 19.09
C LEU A 273 14.28 5.48 18.96
N PHE A 274 13.70 5.52 17.77
CA PHE A 274 12.50 4.77 17.40
C PHE A 274 12.88 3.47 16.69
N LEU A 275 12.16 2.39 16.99
CA LEU A 275 12.22 1.09 16.32
C LEU A 275 10.82 0.73 15.82
N PHE A 276 10.70 0.49 14.52
CA PHE A 276 9.47 0.17 13.81
C PHE A 276 9.54 -1.29 13.30
N PRO A 277 8.94 -2.28 13.99
CA PRO A 277 8.96 -3.67 13.52
C PRO A 277 8.40 -3.80 12.10
N LYS A 278 9.07 -4.54 11.21
CA LYS A 278 8.71 -4.59 9.77
C LYS A 278 7.39 -5.33 9.47
N LYS A 279 6.78 -5.95 10.47
CA LYS A 279 5.48 -6.63 10.42
C LYS A 279 4.67 -6.27 11.65
N VAL A 280 3.35 -6.25 11.50
CA VAL A 280 2.41 -6.16 12.64
C VAL A 280 2.75 -7.27 13.64
N LEU A 281 2.80 -6.92 14.93
CA LEU A 281 3.13 -7.86 15.99
C LEU A 281 1.98 -8.87 16.20
N LYS A 282 2.30 -10.07 16.69
CA LYS A 282 1.29 -11.06 17.08
C LYS A 282 0.56 -10.52 18.34
N GLY A 283 -0.73 -10.79 18.50
CA GLY A 283 -1.52 -10.34 19.65
C GLY A 283 -1.54 -11.33 20.82
N ASN A 284 -1.52 -10.83 22.07
CA ASN A 284 -1.26 -11.60 23.30
C ASN A 284 0.14 -12.23 23.38
N HIS A 285 1.13 -11.62 22.70
CA HIS A 285 2.52 -12.07 22.68
C HIS A 285 3.42 -11.12 23.46
N THR A 286 4.53 -11.64 24.00
CA THR A 286 5.45 -10.83 24.81
C THR A 286 6.76 -10.61 24.07
N TYR A 287 7.09 -9.35 23.86
CA TYR A 287 8.28 -8.92 23.14
C TYR A 287 9.30 -8.36 24.13
N THR A 288 10.53 -8.88 24.06
CA THR A 288 11.68 -8.38 24.82
C THR A 288 12.55 -7.53 23.91
N VAL A 289 12.82 -6.30 24.35
CA VAL A 289 13.72 -5.37 23.67
C VAL A 289 15.02 -5.29 24.46
N THR A 290 16.15 -5.34 23.77
CA THR A 290 17.47 -5.08 24.34
C THR A 290 18.17 -4.01 23.52
N LEU A 291 18.63 -2.95 24.18
CA LEU A 291 19.31 -1.81 23.59
C LEU A 291 20.68 -1.65 24.24
N ASN A 292 21.74 -1.88 23.47
CA ASN A 292 23.09 -1.47 23.83
C ASN A 292 23.32 -0.06 23.29
N TYR A 293 23.76 0.89 24.12
CA TYR A 293 23.91 2.28 23.70
C TYR A 293 25.05 3.02 24.41
N ARG A 294 25.43 4.17 23.86
CA ARG A 294 26.31 5.17 24.48
C ARG A 294 25.67 6.54 24.38
N THR A 295 26.02 7.42 25.31
CA THR A 295 25.57 8.81 25.30
C THR A 295 26.75 9.77 25.44
N GLU A 296 26.54 11.05 25.14
CA GLU A 296 27.54 12.09 25.36
C GLU A 296 27.98 12.18 26.84
N ALA A 297 27.05 11.94 27.79
CA ALA A 297 27.37 11.92 29.22
C ALA A 297 28.05 10.64 29.72
N SER A 298 28.01 9.53 28.96
CA SER A 298 28.62 8.25 29.34
C SER A 298 29.28 7.54 28.16
N SER A 299 30.62 7.56 28.17
CA SER A 299 31.46 6.94 27.13
C SER A 299 31.52 5.41 27.20
N GLY A 300 31.05 4.80 28.30
CA GLY A 300 30.97 3.35 28.45
C GLY A 300 29.63 2.80 27.92
N ASN A 301 29.67 1.62 27.28
CA ASN A 301 28.45 0.91 26.86
C ASN A 301 27.48 0.77 28.04
N GLN A 302 26.25 1.21 27.83
CA GLN A 302 25.09 0.92 28.67
C GLN A 302 24.25 -0.14 27.97
N THR A 303 23.49 -0.93 28.74
CA THR A 303 22.50 -1.88 28.23
C THR A 303 21.19 -1.66 28.95
N GLN A 304 20.11 -1.50 28.19
CA GLN A 304 18.73 -1.44 28.70
C GLN A 304 17.97 -2.63 28.11
N THR A 305 17.34 -3.44 28.97
CA THR A 305 16.48 -4.56 28.56
C THR A 305 15.14 -4.41 29.25
N TRP A 306 14.06 -4.55 28.50
CA TRP A 306 12.68 -4.47 28.99
C TRP A 306 11.77 -5.35 28.14
N SER A 307 10.55 -5.62 28.61
CA SER A 307 9.55 -6.34 27.82
C SER A 307 8.18 -5.68 27.85
N PHE A 308 7.35 -5.99 26.86
CA PHE A 308 5.94 -5.60 26.82
C PHE A 308 5.09 -6.71 26.19
N THR A 309 3.81 -6.77 26.56
CA THR A 309 2.83 -7.73 26.06
C THR A 309 1.81 -7.00 25.19
N THR A 310 1.66 -7.44 23.95
CA THR A 310 0.61 -6.94 23.06
C THR A 310 -0.76 -7.36 23.57
N GLY A 311 -1.77 -6.50 23.38
CA GLY A 311 -3.17 -6.88 23.56
C GLY A 311 -3.62 -7.87 22.49
N LYS A 312 -4.91 -8.19 22.47
CA LYS A 312 -5.50 -9.23 21.59
C LYS A 312 -5.07 -9.14 20.12
N GLY A 313 -4.83 -7.94 19.60
CA GLY A 313 -4.62 -7.68 18.18
C GLY A 313 -5.91 -7.88 17.38
N SER A 314 -5.81 -7.65 16.07
CA SER A 314 -6.93 -7.78 15.14
C SER A 314 -7.25 -9.26 14.89
N ALA A 315 -8.51 -9.66 15.00
CA ALA A 315 -8.95 -11.03 14.78
C ALA A 315 -9.39 -11.28 13.33
N LEU A 316 -9.05 -12.46 12.79
CA LEU A 316 -9.56 -12.94 11.52
C LEU A 316 -11.08 -13.20 11.58
N ILE A 317 -11.85 -12.40 10.85
CA ILE A 317 -13.32 -12.53 10.76
C ILE A 317 -13.79 -13.18 9.45
N ALA A 318 -12.96 -13.18 8.40
CA ALA A 318 -13.26 -13.91 7.17
C ALA A 318 -12.00 -14.23 6.35
N LEU A 319 -12.05 -15.32 5.60
CA LEU A 319 -11.11 -15.62 4.51
C LEU A 319 -11.83 -15.40 3.18
N LYS A 320 -11.23 -14.68 2.24
CA LYS A 320 -11.78 -14.43 0.89
C LYS A 320 -10.78 -14.87 -0.18
N PRO A 321 -11.16 -15.62 -1.23
CA PRO A 321 -10.30 -15.77 -2.40
C PRO A 321 -10.25 -14.44 -3.16
N GLU A 322 -9.10 -14.12 -3.76
CA GLU A 322 -8.91 -12.95 -4.63
C GLU A 322 -9.87 -13.00 -5.83
N PHE A 323 -9.91 -14.15 -6.51
CA PHE A 323 -10.88 -14.46 -7.56
C PHE A 323 -11.96 -15.40 -7.04
N ARG A 324 -13.24 -15.04 -7.21
CA ARG A 324 -14.38 -15.89 -6.79
C ARG A 324 -14.53 -17.17 -7.62
N GLU A 325 -13.97 -17.15 -8.83
CA GLU A 325 -14.03 -18.22 -9.83
C GLU A 325 -12.74 -18.20 -10.64
N ILE A 326 -12.03 -19.34 -10.68
CA ILE A 326 -10.83 -19.54 -11.51
C ILE A 326 -11.18 -20.45 -12.67
N THR A 327 -10.59 -20.18 -13.83
CA THR A 327 -10.63 -21.03 -15.02
C THR A 327 -9.23 -21.58 -15.30
N LEU A 328 -9.15 -22.83 -15.74
CA LEU A 328 -7.90 -23.44 -16.20
C LEU A 328 -8.12 -24.51 -17.27
N ASN A 329 -7.04 -24.97 -17.88
CA ASN A 329 -7.02 -26.09 -18.81
C ASN A 329 -6.64 -27.39 -18.07
N GLU A 330 -7.04 -28.54 -18.61
CA GLU A 330 -6.45 -29.83 -18.21
C GLU A 330 -4.92 -29.81 -18.38
N GLY A 331 -4.21 -30.07 -17.27
CA GLY A 331 -2.74 -29.99 -17.15
C GLY A 331 -2.17 -28.60 -16.87
N GLY A 332 -2.99 -27.54 -16.85
CA GLY A 332 -2.56 -26.19 -16.54
C GLY A 332 -2.47 -25.95 -15.02
N PRO A 333 -1.31 -25.50 -14.48
CA PRO A 333 -1.21 -25.08 -13.08
C PRO A 333 -1.73 -23.64 -12.90
N TYR A 334 -2.28 -23.34 -11.73
CA TYR A 334 -2.70 -21.99 -11.36
C TYR A 334 -2.46 -21.74 -9.85
N ARG A 335 -1.72 -20.70 -9.48
CA ARG A 335 -1.53 -20.32 -8.07
C ARG A 335 -2.74 -19.52 -7.58
N SER A 336 -3.44 -20.02 -6.57
CA SER A 336 -4.59 -19.31 -5.98
C SER A 336 -4.18 -18.43 -4.80
N SER A 337 -4.74 -17.23 -4.74
CA SER A 337 -4.47 -16.21 -3.71
C SER A 337 -5.70 -15.95 -2.84
N PHE A 338 -5.46 -15.59 -1.58
CA PHE A 338 -6.51 -15.32 -0.59
C PHE A 338 -6.15 -14.10 0.26
N GLN A 339 -7.17 -13.40 0.73
CA GLN A 339 -7.10 -12.29 1.67
C GLN A 339 -7.75 -12.67 3.01
N ALA A 340 -7.05 -12.39 4.10
CA ALA A 340 -7.54 -12.41 5.46
C ALA A 340 -8.24 -11.07 5.76
N VAL A 341 -9.48 -11.10 6.20
CA VAL A 341 -10.25 -9.90 6.59
C VAL A 341 -10.27 -9.82 8.11
N LEU A 342 -9.86 -8.67 8.65
CA LEU A 342 -9.68 -8.45 10.07
C LEU A 342 -10.87 -7.67 10.68
N ASP A 343 -11.07 -7.77 11.99
CA ASP A 343 -12.14 -7.08 12.73
C ASP A 343 -11.97 -5.55 12.79
N ASP A 344 -10.76 -5.05 12.57
CA ASP A 344 -10.45 -3.62 12.35
C ASP A 344 -10.81 -3.12 10.92
N GLY A 345 -11.33 -3.99 10.06
CA GLY A 345 -11.73 -3.68 8.69
C GLY A 345 -10.64 -3.81 7.63
N ARG A 346 -9.37 -4.05 8.02
CA ARG A 346 -8.26 -4.26 7.07
C ARG A 346 -8.40 -5.60 6.35
N SER A 347 -7.68 -5.75 5.24
CA SER A 347 -7.56 -7.01 4.51
C SER A 347 -6.13 -7.25 4.05
N GLU A 348 -5.55 -8.38 4.42
CA GLU A 348 -4.13 -8.71 4.23
C GLU A 348 -3.97 -9.95 3.35
N ALA A 349 -2.92 -10.00 2.52
CA ALA A 349 -2.63 -11.18 1.70
C ALA A 349 -2.13 -12.36 2.55
N VAL A 350 -2.65 -13.56 2.30
CA VAL A 350 -2.30 -14.76 3.08
C VAL A 350 -1.25 -15.59 2.35
N GLU A 351 -0.01 -15.53 2.84
CA GLU A 351 1.14 -16.24 2.25
C GLU A 351 1.21 -17.72 2.64
N SER A 352 0.68 -18.11 3.81
CA SER A 352 0.76 -19.49 4.32
C SER A 352 -0.34 -19.80 5.36
N GLY A 353 -0.36 -21.02 5.91
CA GLY A 353 -1.30 -21.44 6.96
C GLY A 353 -2.68 -21.91 6.47
N ILE A 354 -3.04 -21.67 5.21
CA ILE A 354 -4.30 -22.15 4.64
C ILE A 354 -4.26 -23.66 4.44
N THR A 355 -5.31 -24.36 4.90
CA THR A 355 -5.57 -25.76 4.57
C THR A 355 -6.62 -25.86 3.46
N PHE A 356 -6.35 -26.72 2.47
CA PHE A 356 -7.16 -26.85 1.26
C PHE A 356 -7.78 -28.25 1.11
N VAL A 357 -9.03 -28.30 0.64
CA VAL A 357 -9.73 -29.55 0.29
C VAL A 357 -10.46 -29.38 -1.04
N SER A 358 -10.14 -30.23 -2.02
CA SER A 358 -10.86 -30.28 -3.31
C SER A 358 -12.15 -31.09 -3.21
N SER A 359 -13.20 -30.64 -3.90
CA SER A 359 -14.47 -31.35 -4.02
C SER A 359 -14.36 -32.68 -4.78
N ASP A 360 -13.38 -32.82 -5.67
CA ASP A 360 -13.02 -34.07 -6.33
C ASP A 360 -11.52 -34.07 -6.71
N PRO A 361 -10.64 -34.66 -5.87
CA PRO A 361 -9.21 -34.76 -6.13
C PRO A 361 -8.82 -35.54 -7.40
N LYS A 362 -9.74 -36.27 -8.04
CA LYS A 362 -9.49 -36.96 -9.31
C LYS A 362 -9.69 -36.05 -10.53
N GLY A 363 -10.41 -34.94 -10.36
CA GLY A 363 -10.64 -33.95 -11.41
C GLY A 363 -9.89 -32.63 -11.20
N LEU A 364 -9.68 -32.23 -9.94
CA LEU A 364 -8.91 -31.04 -9.57
C LEU A 364 -8.08 -31.32 -8.33
N GLN A 365 -6.76 -31.17 -8.45
CA GLN A 365 -5.82 -31.20 -7.33
C GLN A 365 -5.48 -29.77 -6.87
N ILE A 366 -5.05 -29.66 -5.61
CA ILE A 366 -4.46 -28.45 -5.03
C ILE A 366 -3.33 -28.85 -4.08
N SER A 367 -2.21 -28.14 -4.14
CA SER A 367 -1.05 -28.33 -3.25
C SER A 367 -1.22 -27.59 -1.91
N ALA A 368 -0.32 -27.84 -0.96
CA ALA A 368 -0.29 -27.11 0.31
C ALA A 368 0.03 -25.62 0.15
N ASP A 369 0.77 -25.24 -0.90
CA ASP A 369 1.06 -23.85 -1.25
C ASP A 369 0.02 -23.23 -2.20
N GLY A 370 -1.17 -23.84 -2.34
CA GLY A 370 -2.30 -23.23 -3.06
C GLY A 370 -2.23 -23.31 -4.59
N VAL A 371 -1.39 -24.16 -5.17
CA VAL A 371 -1.32 -24.37 -6.63
C VAL A 371 -2.34 -25.42 -7.06
N LEU A 372 -3.30 -24.99 -7.87
CA LEU A 372 -4.31 -25.81 -8.53
C LEU A 372 -3.70 -26.60 -9.69
N THR A 373 -4.22 -27.78 -9.98
CA THR A 373 -3.93 -28.53 -11.22
C THR A 373 -5.16 -29.29 -11.68
N GLY A 374 -5.69 -28.94 -12.85
CA GLY A 374 -6.86 -29.57 -13.46
C GLY A 374 -6.48 -30.89 -14.11
N LEU A 375 -7.05 -32.00 -13.65
CA LEU A 375 -6.82 -33.34 -14.20
C LEU A 375 -7.90 -33.74 -15.21
N LYS A 376 -9.12 -33.21 -15.06
CA LYS A 376 -10.26 -33.52 -15.93
C LYS A 376 -11.17 -32.30 -16.06
N ALA A 377 -11.73 -32.10 -17.25
CA ALA A 377 -12.71 -31.06 -17.50
C ALA A 377 -13.98 -31.23 -16.64
N GLY A 378 -14.45 -30.14 -16.04
CA GLY A 378 -15.58 -30.14 -15.11
C GLY A 378 -15.69 -28.87 -14.27
N ASP A 379 -16.67 -28.87 -13.36
CA ASP A 379 -16.93 -27.80 -12.40
C ASP A 379 -16.60 -28.31 -10.99
N TYR A 380 -15.70 -27.61 -10.31
CA TYR A 380 -15.11 -28.02 -9.03
C TYR A 380 -15.17 -26.90 -8.01
N LYS A 381 -14.90 -27.25 -6.75
CA LYS A 381 -14.74 -26.30 -5.64
C LYS A 381 -13.53 -26.66 -4.80
N ILE A 382 -12.80 -25.65 -4.36
CA ILE A 382 -11.83 -25.77 -3.26
C ILE A 382 -12.45 -25.16 -2.01
N LYS A 383 -12.45 -25.91 -0.91
CA LYS A 383 -12.65 -25.38 0.44
C LYS A 383 -11.28 -24.94 0.97
N ALA A 384 -11.14 -23.67 1.31
CA ALA A 384 -9.95 -23.11 1.96
C ALA A 384 -10.28 -22.77 3.41
N THR A 385 -9.38 -23.08 4.35
CA THR A 385 -9.59 -22.82 5.79
C THR A 385 -8.33 -22.24 6.44
N LEU A 386 -8.45 -21.10 7.12
CA LEU A 386 -7.41 -20.43 7.91
C LEU A 386 -8.00 -20.13 9.29
N ASP A 387 -7.35 -20.53 10.38
CA ASP A 387 -7.79 -20.32 11.78
C ASP A 387 -9.29 -20.59 12.02
N GLY A 388 -9.78 -21.70 11.46
CA GLY A 388 -11.20 -22.11 11.51
C GLY A 388 -12.12 -21.39 10.52
N ASN A 389 -11.77 -20.18 10.09
CA ASN A 389 -12.50 -19.44 9.04
C ASN A 389 -12.43 -20.17 7.71
N THR A 390 -13.59 -20.49 7.13
CA THR A 390 -13.74 -21.27 5.89
C THR A 390 -14.25 -20.41 4.75
N THR A 391 -13.73 -20.62 3.53
CA THR A 391 -14.29 -20.06 2.30
C THR A 391 -14.33 -21.09 1.16
N GLN A 392 -15.07 -20.78 0.09
CA GLN A 392 -15.16 -21.62 -1.12
C GLN A 392 -14.72 -20.85 -2.37
N LEU A 393 -13.80 -21.45 -3.10
CA LEU A 393 -13.30 -21.01 -4.39
C LEU A 393 -13.90 -21.90 -5.49
N LYS A 394 -14.60 -21.33 -6.47
CA LYS A 394 -15.12 -22.06 -7.63
C LYS A 394 -14.02 -22.24 -8.66
N VAL A 395 -13.98 -23.40 -9.32
CA VAL A 395 -12.94 -23.70 -10.29
C VAL A 395 -13.54 -24.42 -11.51
N LYS A 396 -13.35 -23.86 -12.70
CA LYS A 396 -13.74 -24.46 -13.97
C LYS A 396 -12.52 -25.02 -14.69
N VAL A 397 -12.51 -26.33 -14.92
CA VAL A 397 -11.49 -26.98 -15.77
C VAL A 397 -12.07 -27.17 -17.16
N TYR A 398 -11.43 -26.59 -18.16
CA TYR A 398 -11.73 -26.79 -19.58
C TYR A 398 -10.90 -27.94 -20.17
N PRO A 399 -11.41 -28.67 -21.18
CA PRO A 399 -10.63 -29.65 -21.90
C PRO A 399 -9.35 -29.05 -22.48
N LYS A 400 -8.27 -29.83 -22.51
CA LYS A 400 -7.00 -29.40 -23.11
C LYS A 400 -7.20 -28.90 -24.55
N TRP A 401 -6.47 -27.86 -24.92
CA TRP A 401 -6.48 -27.32 -26.28
C TRP A 401 -6.11 -28.40 -27.31
N LYS A 402 -6.95 -28.55 -28.35
CA LYS A 402 -6.54 -29.24 -29.58
C LYS A 402 -5.53 -28.35 -30.29
N THR A 403 -4.35 -28.87 -30.62
CA THR A 403 -3.27 -28.09 -31.24
C THR A 403 -3.07 -28.42 -32.72
N LYS A 404 -2.51 -27.47 -33.46
CA LYS A 404 -2.11 -27.60 -34.87
C LYS A 404 -0.83 -26.79 -35.09
N THR A 405 0.16 -27.40 -35.73
CA THR A 405 1.30 -26.66 -36.26
C THR A 405 0.86 -25.90 -37.51
N TYR A 406 0.94 -24.58 -37.45
CA TYR A 406 0.73 -23.71 -38.60
C TYR A 406 2.07 -23.51 -39.33
N SER A 407 2.06 -23.60 -40.66
CA SER A 407 3.23 -23.40 -41.52
C SER A 407 3.22 -22.00 -42.13
N ALA A 408 4.38 -21.52 -42.56
CA ALA A 408 4.52 -20.23 -43.25
C ALA A 408 3.53 -20.10 -44.42
N ALA A 409 2.83 -18.98 -44.49
CA ALA A 409 1.80 -18.73 -45.51
C ALA A 409 2.36 -18.29 -46.87
N ALA A 410 3.63 -17.88 -46.92
CA ALA A 410 4.35 -17.50 -48.12
C ALA A 410 5.82 -17.94 -48.02
N ALA A 411 6.43 -18.32 -49.15
CA ALA A 411 7.85 -18.71 -49.22
C ALA A 411 8.80 -17.51 -49.28
N ASN A 412 8.33 -16.39 -49.84
CA ASN A 412 9.04 -15.11 -49.94
C ASN A 412 8.26 -14.04 -49.16
N LEU A 413 8.95 -12.98 -48.75
CA LEU A 413 8.33 -11.83 -48.09
C LEU A 413 7.56 -10.96 -49.13
N PRO A 414 6.27 -10.65 -48.91
CA PRO A 414 5.54 -9.63 -49.66
C PRO A 414 6.25 -8.27 -49.68
N SER A 415 6.15 -7.56 -50.79
CA SER A 415 6.92 -6.33 -51.05
C SER A 415 6.52 -5.15 -50.17
N ASP A 416 5.27 -5.11 -49.72
CA ASP A 416 4.69 -4.07 -48.86
C ASP A 416 5.12 -4.17 -47.38
N ILE A 417 5.90 -5.19 -47.03
CA ILE A 417 6.45 -5.38 -45.67
C ILE A 417 7.89 -4.86 -45.58
N SER A 418 8.64 -4.86 -46.68
CA SER A 418 10.07 -4.57 -46.66
C SER A 418 10.31 -3.08 -46.34
N GLY A 419 10.98 -2.80 -45.22
CA GLY A 419 11.17 -1.44 -44.72
C GLY A 419 9.98 -0.87 -43.95
N HIS A 420 8.90 -1.63 -43.73
CA HIS A 420 7.78 -1.21 -42.88
C HIS A 420 8.23 -1.17 -41.41
N PRO A 421 7.84 -0.15 -40.60
CA PRO A 421 8.23 -0.07 -39.19
C PRO A 421 7.89 -1.30 -38.34
N LEU A 422 6.85 -2.05 -38.71
CA LEU A 422 6.40 -3.28 -38.05
C LEU A 422 6.81 -4.57 -38.80
N GLN A 423 7.82 -4.50 -39.69
CA GLN A 423 8.32 -5.63 -40.49
C GLN A 423 8.54 -6.90 -39.65
N ALA A 424 9.15 -6.78 -38.46
CA ALA A 424 9.44 -7.93 -37.61
C ALA A 424 8.18 -8.69 -37.14
N SER A 425 7.10 -7.97 -36.83
CA SER A 425 5.82 -8.56 -36.40
C SER A 425 5.03 -9.14 -37.57
N LEU A 426 5.09 -8.48 -38.74
CA LEU A 426 4.51 -8.95 -40.00
C LEU A 426 5.18 -10.25 -40.48
N GLU A 427 6.51 -10.29 -40.45
CA GLU A 427 7.30 -11.49 -40.74
C GLU A 427 6.96 -12.65 -39.81
N TRP A 428 6.85 -12.38 -38.51
CA TRP A 428 6.48 -13.38 -37.51
C TRP A 428 5.07 -13.94 -37.77
N GLY A 429 4.09 -13.09 -38.06
CA GLY A 429 2.73 -13.50 -38.40
C GLY A 429 2.64 -14.37 -39.66
N LEU A 430 3.41 -14.03 -40.71
CA LEU A 430 3.53 -14.82 -41.95
C LEU A 430 4.20 -16.17 -41.72
N LYS A 431 5.36 -16.19 -41.06
CA LYS A 431 6.15 -17.40 -40.77
C LYS A 431 5.38 -18.37 -39.87
N GLY A 432 4.58 -17.84 -38.93
CA GLY A 432 3.68 -18.60 -38.07
C GLY A 432 2.33 -18.99 -38.70
N GLY A 433 2.07 -18.67 -39.98
CA GLY A 433 0.80 -18.99 -40.67
C GLY A 433 -0.45 -18.31 -40.08
N MET A 434 -0.24 -17.25 -39.30
CA MET A 434 -1.30 -16.50 -38.61
C MET A 434 -2.14 -15.71 -39.62
N ILE A 435 -1.43 -15.05 -40.53
CA ILE A 435 -1.92 -14.28 -41.67
C ILE A 435 -1.42 -14.91 -42.98
N SER A 436 -2.04 -14.51 -44.09
CA SER A 436 -1.65 -14.90 -45.46
C SER A 436 -1.77 -13.70 -46.39
N PRO A 437 -0.98 -13.60 -47.47
CA PRO A 437 -1.18 -12.56 -48.49
C PRO A 437 -2.57 -12.62 -49.11
N ALA A 438 -3.08 -11.45 -49.50
CA ALA A 438 -4.29 -11.31 -50.30
C ALA A 438 -4.06 -11.79 -51.75
N LYS A 439 -5.11 -11.74 -52.58
CA LYS A 439 -5.07 -12.27 -53.96
C LYS A 439 -4.11 -11.52 -54.91
N ASP A 440 -3.74 -10.32 -54.54
CA ASP A 440 -2.74 -9.47 -55.20
C ASP A 440 -1.28 -9.79 -54.79
N GLY A 441 -1.09 -10.64 -53.77
CA GLY A 441 0.21 -11.00 -53.22
C GLY A 441 0.73 -10.09 -52.11
N LEU A 442 -0.04 -9.09 -51.69
CA LEU A 442 0.31 -8.13 -50.63
C LEU A 442 -0.29 -8.53 -49.27
N LEU A 443 0.21 -7.95 -48.17
CA LEU A 443 -0.36 -8.10 -46.83
C LEU A 443 -1.31 -6.98 -46.42
N HIS A 444 -1.14 -5.78 -46.98
CA HIS A 444 -1.81 -4.55 -46.58
C HIS A 444 -1.65 -4.30 -45.06
N PRO A 445 -0.43 -4.00 -44.57
CA PRO A 445 -0.14 -3.94 -43.13
C PRO A 445 -0.90 -2.83 -42.40
N ASP A 446 -1.22 -1.72 -43.08
CA ASP A 446 -1.86 -0.55 -42.51
C ASP A 446 -3.41 -0.56 -42.61
N GLU A 447 -3.99 -1.59 -43.23
CA GLU A 447 -5.46 -1.78 -43.22
C GLU A 447 -5.95 -2.22 -41.84
N THR A 448 -7.17 -1.79 -41.48
CA THR A 448 -7.82 -2.18 -40.24
C THR A 448 -8.20 -3.66 -40.23
N VAL A 449 -8.00 -4.32 -39.09
CA VAL A 449 -8.29 -5.74 -38.92
C VAL A 449 -9.64 -5.98 -38.25
N SER A 450 -10.40 -6.96 -38.73
CA SER A 450 -11.73 -7.30 -38.19
C SER A 450 -11.67 -8.11 -36.88
N GLU A 451 -12.77 -8.16 -36.13
CA GLU A 451 -12.89 -9.02 -34.93
C GLU A 451 -12.55 -10.49 -35.24
N ALA A 452 -13.02 -11.02 -36.37
CA ALA A 452 -12.76 -12.41 -36.77
C ALA A 452 -11.29 -12.65 -37.15
N GLU A 453 -10.67 -11.73 -37.89
CA GLU A 453 -9.24 -11.81 -38.20
C GLU A 453 -8.40 -11.75 -36.92
N PHE A 454 -8.62 -10.76 -36.03
CA PHE A 454 -7.88 -10.65 -34.77
C PHE A 454 -8.00 -11.92 -33.91
N TRP A 455 -9.24 -12.40 -33.70
CA TRP A 455 -9.47 -13.59 -32.90
C TRP A 455 -8.81 -14.86 -33.49
N THR A 456 -8.85 -15.00 -34.82
CA THR A 456 -8.19 -16.15 -35.46
C THR A 456 -6.67 -16.04 -35.46
N MET A 457 -6.08 -14.84 -35.57
CA MET A 457 -4.64 -14.63 -35.36
C MET A 457 -4.22 -14.99 -33.93
N LEU A 458 -4.99 -14.57 -32.90
CA LEU A 458 -4.73 -14.92 -31.51
C LEU A 458 -4.78 -16.44 -31.28
N LEU A 459 -5.80 -17.14 -31.77
CA LEU A 459 -5.87 -18.60 -31.65
C LEU A 459 -4.69 -19.31 -32.33
N LYS A 460 -4.28 -18.84 -33.51
CA LYS A 460 -3.14 -19.39 -34.25
C LYS A 460 -1.80 -19.12 -33.58
N SER A 461 -1.59 -17.96 -32.93
CA SER A 461 -0.33 -17.65 -32.24
C SER A 461 -0.06 -18.55 -31.03
N TYR A 462 -1.12 -19.12 -30.44
CA TYR A 462 -1.10 -20.17 -29.42
C TYR A 462 -1.25 -21.60 -30.00
N SER A 463 -1.14 -21.77 -31.31
CA SER A 463 -1.24 -23.06 -32.03
C SER A 463 -2.57 -23.81 -31.81
N VAL A 464 -3.66 -23.11 -31.50
CA VAL A 464 -4.99 -23.73 -31.31
C VAL A 464 -5.56 -24.16 -32.66
N ASN A 465 -5.96 -25.42 -32.77
CA ASN A 465 -6.50 -26.02 -33.99
C ASN A 465 -7.95 -25.57 -34.23
N ILE A 466 -8.12 -24.45 -34.92
CA ILE A 466 -9.44 -23.89 -35.29
C ILE A 466 -10.28 -24.90 -36.06
N ASP A 467 -9.68 -25.60 -37.03
CA ASP A 467 -10.37 -26.56 -37.92
C ASP A 467 -11.04 -27.69 -37.13
N ALA A 468 -10.42 -28.14 -36.04
CA ALA A 468 -10.95 -29.19 -35.18
C ALA A 468 -12.17 -28.76 -34.32
N TYR A 469 -12.64 -27.52 -34.46
CA TYR A 469 -13.90 -27.02 -33.92
C TYR A 469 -14.85 -26.50 -35.03
N GLN A 470 -14.45 -26.58 -36.31
CA GLN A 470 -15.27 -26.20 -37.45
C GLN A 470 -16.44 -27.16 -37.62
N SER A 471 -17.65 -26.63 -37.81
CA SER A 471 -18.82 -27.44 -38.14
C SER A 471 -18.76 -27.91 -39.60
N ALA A 472 -19.19 -29.16 -39.86
CA ALA A 472 -19.39 -29.66 -41.22
C ALA A 472 -20.46 -28.89 -42.03
N LYS A 473 -21.26 -28.04 -41.36
CA LYS A 473 -22.25 -27.13 -41.95
C LYS A 473 -21.87 -25.64 -41.75
N ALA A 474 -20.59 -25.34 -41.56
CA ALA A 474 -20.13 -23.96 -41.41
C ALA A 474 -20.46 -23.12 -42.65
N THR A 475 -20.91 -21.89 -42.42
CA THR A 475 -21.23 -20.91 -43.47
C THR A 475 -20.25 -19.74 -43.49
N HIS A 476 -19.41 -19.62 -42.46
CA HIS A 476 -18.35 -18.63 -42.36
C HIS A 476 -17.00 -19.28 -42.02
N TRP A 477 -15.92 -18.77 -42.62
CA TRP A 477 -14.56 -19.32 -42.44
C TRP A 477 -14.11 -19.34 -40.97
N ALA A 478 -14.55 -18.37 -40.16
CA ALA A 478 -14.23 -18.27 -38.74
C ALA A 478 -15.17 -19.05 -37.80
N ASP A 479 -16.15 -19.83 -38.29
CA ASP A 479 -17.17 -20.46 -37.41
C ASP A 479 -16.58 -21.34 -36.29
N GLY A 480 -15.52 -22.09 -36.55
CA GLY A 480 -14.81 -22.90 -35.55
C GLY A 480 -14.10 -22.04 -34.50
N ALA A 481 -13.59 -20.88 -34.88
CA ALA A 481 -13.03 -19.92 -33.94
C ALA A 481 -14.12 -19.33 -33.02
N TYR A 482 -15.30 -19.01 -33.56
CA TYR A 482 -16.44 -18.57 -32.74
C TYR A 482 -17.03 -19.71 -31.88
N ALA A 483 -16.95 -20.97 -32.32
CA ALA A 483 -17.30 -22.12 -31.49
C ALA A 483 -16.35 -22.26 -30.29
N ILE A 484 -15.04 -22.06 -30.48
CA ILE A 484 -14.05 -22.00 -29.39
C ILE A 484 -14.41 -20.86 -28.43
N ALA A 485 -14.61 -19.64 -28.95
CA ALA A 485 -14.91 -18.45 -28.16
C ALA A 485 -16.14 -18.67 -27.27
N LYS A 486 -17.24 -19.20 -27.85
CA LYS A 486 -18.46 -19.54 -27.12
C LYS A 486 -18.23 -20.64 -26.07
N SER A 487 -17.43 -21.66 -26.38
CA SER A 487 -17.14 -22.77 -25.44
C SER A 487 -16.37 -22.32 -24.20
N ARG A 488 -15.60 -21.24 -24.31
CA ARG A 488 -14.73 -20.66 -23.28
C ARG A 488 -15.14 -19.25 -22.85
N ASN A 489 -16.39 -18.86 -23.14
CA ASN A 489 -17.02 -17.60 -22.71
C ASN A 489 -16.26 -16.32 -23.11
N TYR A 490 -15.55 -16.28 -24.24
CA TYR A 490 -14.85 -15.05 -24.69
C TYR A 490 -15.83 -13.92 -25.09
N PRO A 491 -15.47 -12.63 -24.87
CA PRO A 491 -16.37 -11.47 -25.05
C PRO A 491 -16.54 -11.00 -26.51
N LEU A 492 -16.60 -11.90 -27.50
CA LEU A 492 -16.71 -11.52 -28.91
C LEU A 492 -18.15 -11.14 -29.30
N ALA A 493 -18.34 -9.96 -29.88
CA ALA A 493 -19.64 -9.49 -30.36
C ALA A 493 -20.20 -10.39 -31.48
N GLY A 494 -19.30 -10.96 -32.30
CA GLY A 494 -19.59 -11.92 -33.36
C GLY A 494 -20.22 -13.26 -32.93
N ILE A 495 -20.33 -13.52 -31.61
CA ILE A 495 -21.11 -14.64 -31.06
C ILE A 495 -22.61 -14.34 -31.12
N ALA A 496 -23.02 -13.10 -30.82
CA ALA A 496 -24.42 -12.68 -30.77
C ALA A 496 -24.87 -12.04 -32.10
N ASN A 497 -23.98 -11.34 -32.80
CA ASN A 497 -24.26 -10.68 -34.07
C ASN A 497 -23.23 -11.07 -35.14
N ALA A 498 -23.62 -11.93 -36.10
CA ALA A 498 -22.71 -12.41 -37.14
C ALA A 498 -22.10 -11.29 -38.01
N ALA A 499 -22.76 -10.13 -38.15
CA ALA A 499 -22.20 -8.99 -38.90
C ALA A 499 -21.01 -8.34 -38.18
N ALA A 500 -21.00 -8.35 -36.84
CA ALA A 500 -19.92 -7.76 -36.04
C ALA A 500 -18.56 -8.44 -36.25
N ARG A 501 -18.56 -9.69 -36.78
CA ARG A 501 -17.36 -10.44 -37.14
C ARG A 501 -16.47 -9.72 -38.16
N SER A 502 -17.08 -8.92 -39.04
CA SER A 502 -16.40 -8.17 -40.10
C SER A 502 -16.11 -6.71 -39.73
N ASN A 503 -16.53 -6.26 -38.54
CA ASN A 503 -16.25 -4.90 -38.09
C ASN A 503 -14.78 -4.78 -37.65
N PRO A 504 -14.10 -3.65 -37.92
CA PRO A 504 -12.79 -3.35 -37.36
C PRO A 504 -12.77 -3.48 -35.84
N ILE A 505 -11.74 -4.13 -35.30
CA ILE A 505 -11.59 -4.31 -33.85
C ILE A 505 -10.97 -3.07 -33.20
N THR A 506 -11.53 -2.66 -32.06
CA THR A 506 -10.98 -1.57 -31.23
C THR A 506 -10.00 -2.11 -30.19
N ARG A 507 -9.05 -1.26 -29.76
CA ARG A 507 -8.12 -1.58 -28.66
C ARG A 507 -8.82 -1.99 -27.37
N ARG A 508 -9.98 -1.39 -27.03
CA ARG A 508 -10.82 -1.83 -25.90
C ARG A 508 -11.28 -3.28 -26.03
N GLN A 509 -11.76 -3.70 -27.21
CA GLN A 509 -12.17 -5.10 -27.43
C GLN A 509 -10.98 -6.05 -27.29
N VAL A 510 -9.78 -5.65 -27.75
CA VAL A 510 -8.56 -6.42 -27.52
C VAL A 510 -8.24 -6.56 -26.04
N ALA A 511 -8.32 -5.49 -25.25
CA ALA A 511 -8.12 -5.56 -23.79
C ALA A 511 -9.10 -6.56 -23.13
N GLU A 512 -10.38 -6.53 -23.52
CA GLU A 512 -11.40 -7.46 -23.00
C GLU A 512 -11.15 -8.92 -23.42
N ILE A 513 -10.71 -9.16 -24.66
CA ILE A 513 -10.34 -10.50 -25.17
C ILE A 513 -9.07 -11.02 -24.47
N VAL A 514 -8.09 -10.17 -24.21
CA VAL A 514 -6.81 -10.55 -23.59
C VAL A 514 -6.96 -10.76 -22.08
N ALA A 515 -7.75 -9.94 -21.38
CA ALA A 515 -8.15 -10.23 -20.01
C ALA A 515 -8.90 -11.57 -19.91
N ALA A 516 -9.85 -11.81 -20.83
CA ALA A 516 -10.54 -13.09 -20.96
C ALA A 516 -9.60 -14.27 -21.26
N ALA A 517 -8.49 -14.02 -21.94
CA ALA A 517 -7.48 -15.01 -22.29
C ALA A 517 -6.65 -15.46 -21.08
N ASP A 518 -6.36 -14.61 -20.10
CA ASP A 518 -5.69 -15.05 -18.86
C ASP A 518 -6.67 -15.61 -17.80
N GLY A 519 -7.99 -15.46 -18.05
CA GLY A 519 -9.04 -15.94 -17.15
C GLY A 519 -9.64 -14.86 -16.26
N VAL A 520 -9.59 -13.59 -16.68
CA VAL A 520 -10.22 -12.45 -16.00
C VAL A 520 -11.44 -11.95 -16.78
N ASN A 521 -12.53 -11.67 -16.07
CA ASN A 521 -13.76 -11.13 -16.66
C ASN A 521 -13.90 -9.65 -16.31
N ALA A 522 -13.12 -8.82 -17.00
CA ALA A 522 -13.14 -7.36 -16.89
C ALA A 522 -13.70 -6.72 -18.18
N LYS A 523 -14.13 -5.47 -18.09
CA LYS A 523 -14.74 -4.67 -19.18
C LYS A 523 -14.24 -3.23 -19.15
N GLY A 524 -14.23 -2.55 -20.30
CA GLY A 524 -13.89 -1.13 -20.39
C GLY A 524 -12.55 -0.79 -19.73
N SER A 525 -12.53 0.25 -18.89
CA SER A 525 -11.35 0.69 -18.13
C SER A 525 -10.72 -0.44 -17.31
N ASN A 526 -11.53 -1.31 -16.67
CA ASN A 526 -11.02 -2.41 -15.85
C ASN A 526 -10.23 -3.44 -16.66
N ALA A 527 -10.64 -3.70 -17.91
CA ALA A 527 -9.90 -4.58 -18.81
C ALA A 527 -8.58 -3.92 -19.26
N ILE A 528 -8.62 -2.61 -19.53
CA ILE A 528 -7.45 -1.81 -19.92
C ILE A 528 -6.41 -1.77 -18.79
N THR A 529 -6.84 -1.45 -17.56
CA THR A 529 -6.01 -1.50 -16.35
C THR A 529 -5.33 -2.86 -16.20
N TYR A 530 -6.10 -3.94 -16.32
CA TYR A 530 -5.57 -5.29 -16.17
C TYR A 530 -4.49 -5.63 -17.22
N VAL A 531 -4.73 -5.37 -18.51
CA VAL A 531 -3.76 -5.72 -19.57
C VAL A 531 -2.53 -4.81 -19.60
N LEU A 532 -2.63 -3.57 -19.07
CA LEU A 532 -1.49 -2.70 -18.84
C LEU A 532 -0.64 -3.18 -17.65
N ALA A 533 -1.30 -3.52 -16.53
CA ALA A 533 -0.62 -3.96 -15.31
C ALA A 533 0.11 -5.30 -15.46
N GLN A 534 -0.40 -6.20 -16.31
CA GLN A 534 0.25 -7.48 -16.64
C GLN A 534 1.27 -7.38 -17.80
N ASP A 535 1.50 -6.18 -18.37
CA ASP A 535 2.27 -5.97 -19.62
C ASP A 535 1.83 -6.92 -20.77
N TYR A 536 0.52 -7.13 -20.90
CA TYR A 536 -0.07 -7.95 -21.96
C TYR A 536 -0.36 -7.12 -23.22
N VAL A 537 -0.73 -5.85 -23.06
CA VAL A 537 -0.96 -4.92 -24.16
C VAL A 537 -0.46 -3.54 -23.75
N GLN A 538 0.63 -3.07 -24.38
CA GLN A 538 1.16 -1.73 -24.18
C GLN A 538 0.21 -0.66 -24.73
N GLY A 539 0.24 0.53 -24.12
CA GLY A 539 -0.47 1.72 -24.63
C GLY A 539 0.10 2.22 -25.98
N VAL A 540 -0.56 3.20 -26.59
CA VAL A 540 -0.11 3.84 -27.82
C VAL A 540 0.88 4.95 -27.50
N THR A 541 0.53 5.86 -26.59
CA THR A 541 1.39 6.96 -26.15
C THR A 541 2.07 6.64 -24.82
N GLU A 542 1.35 6.03 -23.88
CA GLU A 542 1.81 5.83 -22.50
C GLU A 542 1.08 4.69 -21.76
N LEU A 543 1.64 4.29 -20.62
CA LEU A 543 1.05 3.38 -19.64
C LEU A 543 -0.01 4.14 -18.81
N SER A 544 -1.16 4.39 -19.44
CA SER A 544 -2.36 4.92 -18.78
C SER A 544 -3.63 4.48 -19.50
N ILE A 545 -4.80 4.63 -18.87
CA ILE A 545 -6.10 4.34 -19.51
C ILE A 545 -6.35 5.28 -20.71
N SER A 546 -5.86 6.52 -20.64
CA SER A 546 -5.97 7.51 -21.71
C SER A 546 -5.08 7.15 -22.89
N GLY A 547 -3.78 6.99 -22.63
CA GLY A 547 -2.78 6.62 -23.64
C GLY A 547 -2.92 5.22 -24.22
N PHE A 548 -3.79 4.39 -23.65
CA PHE A 548 -4.22 3.14 -24.28
C PHE A 548 -5.08 3.36 -25.54
N GLU A 549 -5.64 4.57 -25.77
CA GLU A 549 -6.45 4.93 -26.93
C GLU A 549 -7.59 3.92 -27.21
N SER A 550 -8.45 3.71 -26.21
CA SER A 550 -9.41 2.59 -26.18
C SER A 550 -10.33 2.47 -27.42
N SER A 551 -10.62 3.58 -28.12
CA SER A 551 -11.45 3.65 -29.33
C SER A 551 -10.70 3.42 -30.64
N LYS A 552 -9.36 3.49 -30.65
CA LYS A 552 -8.56 3.29 -31.87
C LYS A 552 -8.79 1.90 -32.44
N GLN A 553 -8.99 1.84 -33.75
CA GLN A 553 -9.06 0.60 -34.51
C GLN A 553 -7.64 0.14 -34.83
N LEU A 554 -7.39 -1.17 -34.75
CA LEU A 554 -6.07 -1.73 -35.01
C LEU A 554 -5.83 -1.97 -36.49
N THR A 555 -4.66 -1.60 -36.98
CA THR A 555 -4.14 -2.11 -38.25
C THR A 555 -3.68 -3.56 -38.12
N ARG A 556 -3.52 -4.25 -39.26
CA ARG A 556 -2.99 -5.62 -39.33
C ARG A 556 -1.58 -5.73 -38.74
N GLY A 557 -0.74 -4.71 -38.95
CA GLY A 557 0.59 -4.62 -38.34
C GLY A 557 0.54 -4.46 -36.81
N GLU A 558 -0.23 -3.50 -36.30
CA GLU A 558 -0.37 -3.26 -34.85
C GLU A 558 -0.95 -4.49 -34.13
N ALA A 559 -1.93 -5.17 -34.73
CA ALA A 559 -2.50 -6.38 -34.17
C ALA A 559 -1.46 -7.50 -34.02
N LEU A 560 -0.57 -7.68 -35.00
CA LEU A 560 0.52 -8.65 -34.90
C LEU A 560 1.60 -8.24 -33.90
N GLN A 561 1.89 -6.95 -33.77
CA GLN A 561 2.80 -6.43 -32.74
C GLN A 561 2.29 -6.75 -31.33
N ILE A 562 1.01 -6.46 -31.06
CA ILE A 562 0.35 -6.82 -29.80
C ILE A 562 0.40 -8.33 -29.55
N LEU A 563 0.06 -9.14 -30.55
CA LEU A 563 0.08 -10.60 -30.40
C LEU A 563 1.49 -11.17 -30.21
N GLN A 564 2.51 -10.55 -30.81
CA GLN A 564 3.91 -10.95 -30.65
C GLN A 564 4.44 -10.63 -29.25
N HIS A 565 4.08 -9.47 -28.69
CA HIS A 565 4.37 -9.11 -27.30
C HIS A 565 3.63 -10.03 -26.33
N LEU A 566 2.32 -10.22 -26.54
CA LEU A 566 1.48 -11.09 -25.71
C LEU A 566 1.99 -12.54 -25.64
N ARG A 567 2.61 -13.08 -26.71
CA ARG A 567 3.21 -14.43 -26.67
C ARG A 567 4.47 -14.53 -25.81
N GLN A 568 5.08 -13.41 -25.42
CA GLN A 568 6.20 -13.37 -24.48
C GLN A 568 5.72 -13.29 -23.03
N THR A 569 4.57 -12.65 -22.77
CA THR A 569 4.06 -12.37 -21.42
C THR A 569 2.93 -13.30 -20.96
N LEU A 570 2.02 -13.71 -21.85
CA LEU A 570 0.94 -14.67 -21.57
C LEU A 570 1.27 -16.07 -22.12
N GLY A 571 1.56 -17.01 -21.22
CA GLY A 571 2.01 -18.37 -21.58
C GLY A 571 0.97 -19.25 -22.28
N GLU A 572 -0.27 -19.29 -21.78
CA GLU A 572 -1.39 -20.07 -22.33
C GLU A 572 -2.69 -19.26 -22.43
N LEU A 573 -3.60 -19.66 -23.31
CA LEU A 573 -4.98 -19.16 -23.32
C LEU A 573 -5.84 -19.97 -22.34
N ARG A 574 -6.65 -19.32 -21.53
CA ARG A 574 -7.64 -19.94 -20.63
C ARG A 574 -9.05 -19.77 -21.20
N GLY A 575 -10.06 -19.74 -20.34
CA GLY A 575 -11.42 -19.31 -20.68
C GLY A 575 -11.86 -18.24 -19.68
N ARG A 576 -12.88 -17.44 -20.01
CA ARG A 576 -13.31 -16.37 -19.11
C ARG A 576 -14.28 -16.90 -18.04
N PRO A 577 -14.08 -16.59 -16.74
CA PRO A 577 -15.07 -16.86 -15.69
C PRO A 577 -16.46 -16.34 -16.04
N LEU A 578 -17.52 -16.99 -15.55
CA LEU A 578 -18.89 -16.52 -15.79
C LEU A 578 -19.19 -15.22 -15.04
N ASN A 579 -18.71 -15.12 -13.80
CA ASN A 579 -18.88 -13.93 -12.96
C ASN A 579 -17.86 -12.85 -13.34
N GLU A 580 -18.23 -11.58 -13.20
CA GLU A 580 -17.27 -10.47 -13.39
C GLU A 580 -16.23 -10.45 -12.27
N THR A 581 -14.99 -10.13 -12.62
CA THR A 581 -13.90 -9.97 -11.66
C THR A 581 -14.13 -8.68 -10.87
N PRO A 582 -14.16 -8.72 -9.52
CA PRO A 582 -14.28 -7.51 -8.70
C PRO A 582 -13.19 -6.50 -9.03
N ALA A 583 -13.53 -5.21 -9.14
CA ALA A 583 -12.53 -4.17 -9.41
C ALA A 583 -11.43 -4.11 -8.34
N SER A 584 -11.77 -4.41 -7.08
CA SER A 584 -10.85 -4.48 -5.95
C SER A 584 -9.93 -5.73 -5.92
N SER A 585 -10.04 -6.62 -6.91
CA SER A 585 -9.10 -7.73 -7.12
C SER A 585 -8.41 -7.66 -8.49
N LEU A 586 -8.45 -6.48 -9.12
CA LEU A 586 -7.57 -6.17 -10.24
C LEU A 586 -6.30 -5.51 -9.69
N PRO A 587 -5.13 -5.77 -10.31
CA PRO A 587 -3.90 -5.08 -9.96
C PRO A 587 -4.07 -3.58 -10.21
N GLU A 588 -3.40 -2.77 -9.40
CA GLU A 588 -3.27 -1.34 -9.65
C GLU A 588 -2.47 -1.08 -10.92
N LEU A 589 -2.64 0.10 -11.50
CA LEU A 589 -1.81 0.53 -12.62
C LEU A 589 -0.38 0.74 -12.13
N PRO A 590 0.63 0.15 -12.81
CA PRO A 590 2.02 0.53 -12.61
C PRO A 590 2.24 2.03 -12.80
N GLN A 591 3.34 2.53 -12.23
CA GLN A 591 3.76 3.92 -12.42
C GLN A 591 3.75 4.31 -13.90
N ARG A 592 3.18 5.50 -14.17
CA ARG A 592 3.00 6.04 -15.53
C ARG A 592 4.35 6.03 -16.27
N LYS A 593 4.34 5.50 -17.49
CA LYS A 593 5.52 5.37 -18.34
C LYS A 593 5.17 5.80 -19.75
N LEU A 594 5.87 6.79 -20.29
CA LEU A 594 5.69 7.18 -21.68
C LEU A 594 6.35 6.14 -22.60
N TYR A 595 5.65 5.76 -23.67
CA TYR A 595 6.15 4.90 -24.74
C TYR A 595 6.56 5.70 -25.98
N ALA A 596 5.84 6.79 -26.26
CA ALA A 596 6.12 7.72 -27.34
C ALA A 596 6.07 9.16 -26.84
N LYS A 597 6.89 10.02 -27.44
CA LYS A 597 6.78 11.47 -27.29
C LYS A 597 5.48 11.96 -27.94
N PRO A 598 4.66 12.79 -27.26
CA PRO A 598 3.45 13.34 -27.87
C PRO A 598 3.81 14.22 -29.08
N ALA A 599 2.93 14.20 -30.09
CA ALA A 599 3.16 14.93 -31.34
C ALA A 599 3.14 16.47 -31.17
N GLU A 600 2.43 16.95 -30.14
CA GLU A 600 2.43 18.36 -29.73
C GLU A 600 2.64 18.47 -28.22
N LEU A 601 3.28 19.56 -27.79
CA LEU A 601 3.40 19.91 -26.37
C LEU A 601 2.14 20.65 -25.91
N GLU A 602 1.49 20.15 -24.86
CA GLU A 602 0.37 20.82 -24.20
C GLU A 602 0.83 22.08 -23.45
N ASP A 603 -0.06 23.03 -23.17
CA ASP A 603 0.33 24.18 -22.35
C ASP A 603 0.46 23.78 -20.87
N ARG A 604 1.30 24.48 -20.12
CA ARG A 604 1.74 24.13 -18.76
C ARG A 604 2.22 22.67 -18.63
N SER A 605 3.04 22.22 -19.57
CA SER A 605 3.63 20.87 -19.57
C SER A 605 5.15 20.89 -19.61
N LEU A 606 5.78 19.91 -18.97
CA LEU A 606 7.23 19.72 -18.95
C LEU A 606 7.55 18.23 -19.12
N TYR A 607 8.45 17.92 -20.06
CA TYR A 607 8.87 16.59 -20.46
C TYR A 607 10.37 16.43 -20.20
N ALA A 608 10.80 15.25 -19.76
CA ALA A 608 12.21 14.93 -19.54
C ALA A 608 12.55 13.52 -20.03
N GLU A 609 13.57 13.43 -20.89
CA GLU A 609 14.16 12.18 -21.36
C GLU A 609 15.59 12.06 -20.83
N PHE A 610 15.95 10.94 -20.22
CA PHE A 610 17.30 10.69 -19.74
C PHE A 610 17.80 9.37 -20.33
N ARG A 611 18.45 9.44 -21.50
CA ARG A 611 18.88 8.28 -22.30
C ARG A 611 20.34 8.40 -22.74
N GLU A 612 20.64 7.92 -23.95
CA GLU A 612 21.94 7.72 -24.60
C GLU A 612 23.12 8.53 -24.02
N GLU A 613 24.23 7.83 -23.73
CA GLU A 613 25.44 8.41 -23.12
C GLU A 613 25.22 9.11 -21.76
N ARG A 614 24.05 8.91 -21.14
CA ARG A 614 23.53 9.65 -19.98
C ARG A 614 23.32 11.14 -20.24
N LYS A 615 22.84 11.49 -21.43
CA LYS A 615 22.31 12.83 -21.73
C LYS A 615 20.88 13.01 -21.23
N LEU A 616 20.60 14.20 -20.74
CA LEU A 616 19.27 14.68 -20.40
C LEU A 616 18.74 15.57 -21.53
N ILE A 617 17.51 15.36 -21.95
CA ILE A 617 16.74 16.27 -22.83
C ILE A 617 15.53 16.72 -22.04
N VAL A 618 15.28 18.04 -21.98
CA VAL A 618 14.11 18.61 -21.32
C VAL A 618 13.40 19.56 -22.25
N GLU A 619 12.09 19.39 -22.34
CA GLU A 619 11.21 20.15 -23.23
C GLU A 619 9.97 20.56 -22.46
N GLY A 620 9.22 21.51 -22.99
CA GLY A 620 7.96 21.90 -22.37
C GLY A 620 7.34 23.09 -23.04
N LYS A 621 6.17 23.47 -22.56
CA LYS A 621 5.44 24.62 -23.07
C LYS A 621 4.64 25.29 -21.96
N PHE A 622 4.86 26.60 -21.83
CA PHE A 622 4.23 27.49 -20.87
C PHE A 622 4.02 28.84 -21.57
N LYS A 623 2.81 29.09 -22.09
CA LYS A 623 2.51 30.33 -22.84
C LYS A 623 2.78 31.60 -22.02
N GLU A 624 2.61 31.52 -20.70
CA GLU A 624 2.87 32.60 -19.74
C GLU A 624 4.35 33.03 -19.67
N PHE A 625 5.28 32.19 -20.12
CA PHE A 625 6.72 32.50 -20.15
C PHE A 625 7.27 32.72 -21.56
N ALA A 626 6.40 32.92 -22.56
CA ALA A 626 6.81 33.16 -23.95
C ALA A 626 7.85 34.30 -24.07
N GLY A 627 8.95 34.03 -24.75
CA GLY A 627 10.08 34.96 -24.93
C GLY A 627 10.95 35.21 -23.70
N GLN A 628 10.75 34.50 -22.59
CA GLN A 628 11.54 34.65 -21.36
C GLN A 628 12.67 33.61 -21.26
N SER A 629 13.57 33.80 -20.30
CA SER A 629 14.58 32.79 -19.92
C SER A 629 14.47 32.45 -18.43
N MET A 630 14.71 31.19 -18.10
CA MET A 630 14.61 30.62 -16.75
C MET A 630 15.79 29.70 -16.45
N VAL A 631 15.92 29.29 -15.19
CA VAL A 631 16.94 28.32 -14.75
C VAL A 631 16.26 27.00 -14.41
N LEU A 632 16.71 25.93 -15.05
CA LEU A 632 16.41 24.54 -14.75
C LEU A 632 17.55 23.96 -13.90
N LYS A 633 17.29 23.69 -12.62
CA LYS A 633 18.27 23.08 -11.72
C LYS A 633 18.21 21.57 -11.83
N VAL A 634 19.32 20.95 -12.19
CA VAL A 634 19.51 19.50 -12.19
C VAL A 634 20.10 19.08 -10.85
N GLN A 635 19.49 18.08 -10.22
CA GLN A 635 19.89 17.55 -8.92
C GLN A 635 19.90 16.02 -8.92
N GLU A 636 20.79 15.42 -8.11
CA GLU A 636 20.82 13.98 -7.85
C GLU A 636 19.65 13.57 -6.94
N LYS A 637 19.04 12.41 -7.24
CA LYS A 637 17.98 11.80 -6.43
C LYS A 637 18.54 10.69 -5.53
N GLN A 638 18.82 11.01 -4.26
CA GLN A 638 19.14 10.04 -3.20
C GLN A 638 18.25 10.26 -1.96
N GLY A 639 17.23 9.42 -1.77
CA GLY A 639 16.32 9.53 -0.62
C GLY A 639 15.62 10.89 -0.52
N GLY A 640 15.42 11.37 0.71
CA GLY A 640 14.75 12.65 1.00
C GLY A 640 15.62 13.92 0.85
N ILE A 641 16.91 13.79 0.48
CA ILE A 641 17.82 14.93 0.34
C ILE A 641 18.36 14.96 -1.09
N SER A 642 17.92 15.93 -1.89
CA SER A 642 18.45 16.15 -3.25
C SER A 642 19.73 16.97 -3.21
N LYS A 643 20.71 16.59 -4.02
CA LYS A 643 22.00 17.27 -4.12
C LYS A 643 22.12 17.95 -5.47
N HIS A 644 22.31 19.27 -5.47
CA HIS A 644 22.49 20.06 -6.68
C HIS A 644 23.71 19.60 -7.52
N ILE A 645 23.54 19.58 -8.85
CA ILE A 645 24.55 19.22 -9.85
C ILE A 645 24.86 20.42 -10.77
N GLU A 646 23.85 20.99 -11.42
CA GLU A 646 24.02 22.01 -12.47
C GLU A 646 22.79 22.94 -12.57
N ASP A 647 23.01 24.21 -12.88
CA ASP A 647 21.98 25.20 -13.22
C ASP A 647 22.00 25.41 -14.75
N VAL A 648 20.97 24.95 -15.46
CA VAL A 648 20.86 24.99 -16.93
C VAL A 648 19.94 26.13 -17.36
N ASN A 649 20.40 27.00 -18.27
CA ASN A 649 19.58 28.08 -18.81
C ASN A 649 18.58 27.55 -19.85
N VAL A 650 17.31 27.83 -19.64
CA VAL A 650 16.19 27.53 -20.55
C VAL A 650 15.69 28.83 -21.16
N THR A 651 15.44 28.85 -22.47
CA THR A 651 14.82 30.01 -23.14
C THR A 651 13.58 29.57 -23.90
N PHE A 652 12.51 30.33 -23.69
CA PHE A 652 11.19 30.08 -24.25
C PHE A 652 11.00 30.84 -25.56
N ASP A 653 10.44 30.19 -26.57
CA ASP A 653 10.07 30.85 -27.82
C ASP A 653 8.79 31.71 -27.68
N ASN A 654 8.36 32.33 -28.77
CA ASN A 654 7.18 33.19 -28.80
C ASN A 654 5.85 32.44 -28.61
N GLU A 655 5.84 31.11 -28.68
CA GLU A 655 4.68 30.25 -28.38
C GLU A 655 4.76 29.66 -26.96
N GLY A 656 5.79 30.04 -26.19
CA GLY A 656 6.07 29.53 -24.86
C GLY A 656 6.68 28.13 -24.84
N LYS A 657 7.22 27.61 -25.95
CA LYS A 657 7.89 26.31 -25.99
C LYS A 657 9.38 26.44 -25.65
N PHE A 658 9.97 25.40 -25.07
CA PHE A 658 11.42 25.28 -24.92
C PHE A 658 11.91 23.86 -25.20
N HIS A 659 13.20 23.76 -25.50
CA HIS A 659 13.96 22.52 -25.63
C HIS A 659 15.39 22.78 -25.14
N VAL A 660 15.95 21.86 -24.34
CA VAL A 660 17.35 21.91 -23.90
C VAL A 660 17.94 20.50 -23.75
N GLU A 661 19.19 20.33 -24.19
CA GLU A 661 20.00 19.14 -23.89
C GLU A 661 21.06 19.50 -22.83
N ALA A 662 21.34 18.59 -21.89
CA ALA A 662 22.33 18.78 -20.83
C ALA A 662 22.99 17.46 -20.37
N GLY A 663 24.06 17.58 -19.58
CA GLY A 663 24.88 16.45 -19.12
C GLY A 663 26.12 16.19 -19.97
N PRO A 664 26.72 14.98 -19.92
CA PRO A 664 26.17 13.77 -19.32
C PRO A 664 26.23 13.75 -17.78
N TYR A 665 25.27 13.06 -17.15
CA TYR A 665 25.16 12.97 -15.69
C TYR A 665 25.52 11.58 -15.16
N THR A 666 26.01 11.48 -13.92
CA THR A 666 26.41 10.20 -13.31
C THR A 666 25.36 9.49 -12.43
N PRO A 667 24.35 10.15 -11.82
CA PRO A 667 23.29 9.46 -11.09
C PRO A 667 22.35 8.67 -12.01
N ASP A 668 21.74 7.61 -11.49
CA ASP A 668 20.71 6.85 -12.20
C ASP A 668 19.30 7.49 -12.12
N ALA A 669 19.15 8.60 -11.39
CA ALA A 669 17.94 9.40 -11.38
C ALA A 669 18.23 10.87 -11.05
N LEU A 670 17.49 11.76 -11.69
CA LEU A 670 17.61 13.21 -11.58
C LEU A 670 16.30 13.85 -11.14
N ASN A 671 16.41 14.88 -10.30
CA ASN A 671 15.33 15.79 -9.94
C ASN A 671 15.60 17.12 -10.64
N LEU A 672 14.62 17.61 -11.40
CA LEU A 672 14.73 18.79 -12.24
C LEU A 672 13.74 19.86 -11.75
N TYR A 673 14.24 21.07 -11.49
CA TYR A 673 13.45 22.17 -10.96
C TYR A 673 13.57 23.40 -11.86
N LEU A 674 12.51 23.73 -12.59
CA LEU A 674 12.42 24.95 -13.40
C LEU A 674 11.90 26.08 -12.52
N TYR A 675 12.76 27.06 -12.22
CA TYR A 675 12.41 28.19 -11.36
C TYR A 675 11.81 29.34 -12.18
N ALA A 676 10.50 29.56 -12.01
CA ALA A 676 9.80 30.76 -12.43
C ALA A 676 9.71 31.78 -11.27
N PRO A 677 9.29 33.04 -11.50
CA PRO A 677 9.31 34.08 -10.47
C PRO A 677 8.46 33.79 -9.22
N GLU A 678 7.33 33.09 -9.37
CA GLU A 678 6.37 32.84 -8.28
C GLU A 678 6.18 31.35 -7.96
N ILE A 679 6.67 30.45 -8.81
CA ILE A 679 6.44 29.00 -8.73
C ILE A 679 7.68 28.23 -9.22
N THR A 680 7.88 27.03 -8.68
CA THR A 680 8.92 26.10 -9.16
C THR A 680 8.25 24.86 -9.73
N TYR A 681 8.44 24.60 -11.02
CA TYR A 681 7.95 23.40 -11.69
C TYR A 681 8.96 22.25 -11.49
N PHE A 682 8.48 21.05 -11.21
CA PHE A 682 9.29 19.91 -10.81
C PHE A 682 8.99 18.66 -11.62
N ILE A 683 10.03 17.99 -12.11
CA ILE A 683 9.94 16.64 -12.67
C ILE A 683 11.09 15.76 -12.16
N SER A 684 10.86 14.45 -12.09
CA SER A 684 11.88 13.47 -11.70
C SER A 684 12.00 12.40 -12.79
N VAL A 685 13.21 12.20 -13.31
CA VAL A 685 13.48 11.27 -14.42
C VAL A 685 14.53 10.23 -14.01
N GLN A 686 14.37 8.99 -14.47
CA GLN A 686 15.30 7.89 -14.22
C GLN A 686 16.12 7.60 -15.48
N TYR A 687 17.30 7.01 -15.32
CA TYR A 687 18.12 6.61 -16.45
C TYR A 687 17.38 5.58 -17.31
N ASN A 688 17.43 5.80 -18.63
CA ASN A 688 16.69 5.11 -19.66
C ASN A 688 15.15 5.24 -19.57
N THR A 689 14.64 6.37 -19.06
CA THR A 689 13.20 6.70 -19.09
C THR A 689 12.89 8.02 -19.78
N PHE A 690 11.62 8.18 -20.14
CA PHE A 690 10.99 9.41 -20.63
C PHE A 690 9.73 9.63 -19.81
N VAL A 691 9.56 10.84 -19.29
CA VAL A 691 8.53 11.23 -18.32
C VAL A 691 8.02 12.63 -18.62
N ASP A 692 6.86 12.97 -18.08
CA ASP A 692 6.23 14.27 -18.19
C ASP A 692 5.47 14.66 -16.91
N ASN A 693 5.23 15.96 -16.77
CA ASN A 693 4.39 16.53 -15.73
C ASN A 693 3.56 17.69 -16.33
N HIS A 694 2.27 17.73 -15.99
CA HIS A 694 1.31 18.74 -16.42
C HIS A 694 0.82 19.51 -15.18
N TYR A 695 0.78 20.84 -15.25
CA TYR A 695 0.44 21.70 -14.13
C TYR A 695 -0.92 22.37 -14.36
N SER A 696 -1.76 22.41 -13.32
CA SER A 696 -3.05 23.10 -13.34
C SER A 696 -2.88 24.63 -13.38
N GLU A 697 -4.01 25.35 -13.48
CA GLU A 697 -4.02 26.81 -13.29
C GLU A 697 -3.61 27.25 -11.88
#